data_AF-A0A087SUF4-F1
#
_entry.id   AF-A0A087SUF4-F1
#
_cell.length_a   1.000
_cell.length_b   1.000
_cell.length_c   1.000
_cell.angle_alpha   90.00
_cell.angle_beta   90.00
_cell.angle_gamma   90.00
#
_symmetry.space_group_name_H-M   'P 1'
#
loop_
_entity.id
_entity.type
_entity.pdbx_description
1 polymer ?
#
loop_
_entity_poly.entity_id
_entity_poly.type
_entity_poly.pdbx_seq_one_letter_code
_entity_poly.pdbx_strand_id
1 'polypeptide(L)'
;MTASVPIPGSTLSPLPVRVTIPQGPVQPSPILYLFNGFRMTSSYYKAYAQRAASWGYLVVQYDTPFFSLPTVVQEMDVHPALHAWVEAQGKAATGLLSGRVAAGTCATAGHSRGGKLATLLYLQHRAYIKACFLIDPVDGSSQSPASDPSAAAALAAAGAAVGMSSAGRIGSCNPRASGSLAFWAATGPGSWNSVLPNANHACFAQAGWLLNHAFDLLCGRSGVGREAAQQLATVPMLTWLWDSLSQGAGAAVILPPTTESPDPGFKEWYAAQVESGSKVRLDVTVVSAAGLPGPTSCRVVWARQSKVQVTRQASVGETGTASWNEELSQIATMERDAKGAYLPKEYVLKLQCPDRSAAGKFSTVGKLTFDMASCVGTGSGKAARKDLRIPLSGRAAARPVAVLTLLVSATLVQGMDGEEMEEEEEEDDEDLASDTSSVHGTTPADARAAGAGRGARDGSVAARSGSGLEAGGDPSSPVKRPGSPLKARMEDLKNSVAAAAAASRCEADRAGAGVECAAAGFGGLALGAEARPSTGVGDPPGESGGASAGGPGPGPQAPCAHHAASGVGPDPSEAIISELRLRLQAAEARASAAEAAAAAAAARPGAEAAAQAARYEARISQLLALVESRAQGGGELEERLLAAEAEAAGVDADAYDALALELQYAQTEAARLRGESLALETMNSELTALSAAMAGLTAERDGLESRLRDVETQFAAQQAVLALAQDLASAVTGLAEAQAERGELATRLSELRAQVTALRTGNEGELRGRLEALERDLLAARNRADVNALFREEHDRLAGDLVQTKLVWAEGQEALVKLRRQLVKSQEKSMSFASKLTRLETRLYARVKSTMKDIRHRAS
;
A
#
# COMPACT_ATOMS: atom_id res chain seq x y z
N MET A 1 3.45 -12.02 -30.47
CA MET A 1 2.78 -13.24 -30.98
C MET A 1 2.59 -14.21 -29.82
N THR A 2 1.61 -15.11 -29.90
CA THR A 2 1.32 -16.13 -28.88
C THR A 2 1.30 -17.50 -29.54
N ALA A 3 1.93 -18.48 -28.90
CA ALA A 3 1.99 -19.87 -29.31
C ALA A 3 1.75 -20.77 -28.10
N SER A 4 1.24 -21.97 -28.33
CA SER A 4 1.09 -22.99 -27.29
C SER A 4 2.22 -24.00 -27.46
N VAL A 5 3.07 -24.14 -26.45
CA VAL A 5 4.25 -25.02 -26.53
C VAL A 5 3.98 -26.31 -25.76
N PRO A 6 3.94 -27.46 -26.44
CA PRO A 6 3.90 -28.74 -25.76
C PRO A 6 5.25 -28.97 -25.08
N ILE A 7 5.25 -29.23 -23.78
CA ILE A 7 6.46 -29.55 -23.03
C ILE A 7 6.39 -31.02 -22.64
N PRO A 8 7.14 -31.91 -23.34
CA PRO A 8 7.12 -33.33 -23.05
C PRO A 8 7.44 -33.61 -21.58
N GLY A 9 6.58 -34.38 -20.92
CA GLY A 9 6.77 -34.77 -19.52
C GLY A 9 6.49 -33.70 -18.46
N SER A 10 6.12 -32.47 -18.85
CA SER A 10 5.75 -31.42 -17.89
C SER A 10 4.25 -31.39 -17.64
N THR A 11 3.87 -31.35 -16.36
CA THR A 11 2.49 -31.11 -15.91
C THR A 11 1.97 -29.72 -16.24
N LEU A 12 2.86 -28.79 -16.63
CA LEU A 12 2.51 -27.43 -17.03
C LEU A 12 2.13 -27.34 -18.50
N SER A 13 2.29 -28.42 -19.27
CA SER A 13 1.98 -28.46 -20.69
C SER A 13 0.46 -28.53 -20.95
N PRO A 14 -0.06 -27.80 -21.97
CA PRO A 14 0.69 -26.90 -22.85
C PRO A 14 0.88 -25.51 -22.23
N LEU A 15 2.08 -24.93 -22.41
CA LEU A 15 2.42 -23.61 -21.88
C LEU A 15 2.07 -22.52 -22.90
N PRO A 16 1.26 -21.52 -22.53
CA PRO A 16 1.06 -20.32 -23.35
C PRO A 16 2.36 -19.51 -23.38
N VAL A 17 3.03 -19.53 -24.53
CA VAL A 17 4.28 -18.80 -24.77
C VAL A 17 3.99 -17.55 -25.60
N ARG A 18 4.50 -16.41 -25.16
CA ARG A 18 4.45 -15.14 -25.87
C ARG A 18 5.84 -14.79 -26.36
N VAL A 19 5.95 -14.55 -27.67
CA VAL A 19 7.20 -14.07 -28.28
C VAL A 19 7.00 -12.65 -28.80
N THR A 20 7.86 -11.75 -28.36
CA THR A 20 7.96 -10.37 -28.86
C THR A 20 9.20 -10.25 -29.72
N ILE A 21 9.01 -9.92 -30.99
CA ILE A 21 10.07 -9.88 -32.00
C ILE A 21 10.44 -8.43 -32.36
N PRO A 22 11.73 -8.16 -32.66
CA PRO A 22 12.14 -6.87 -33.20
C PRO A 22 11.42 -6.56 -34.52
N GLN A 23 11.08 -5.29 -34.71
CA GLN A 23 10.56 -4.77 -35.97
C GLN A 23 11.74 -4.49 -36.93
N GLY A 24 11.54 -4.70 -38.23
CA GLY A 24 12.57 -4.48 -39.26
C GLY A 24 12.99 -5.75 -40.00
N PRO A 25 14.11 -5.70 -40.75
CA PRO A 25 14.63 -6.83 -41.51
C PRO A 25 14.78 -8.09 -40.66
N VAL A 26 14.59 -9.25 -41.28
CA VAL A 26 14.84 -10.54 -40.63
C VAL A 26 16.34 -10.66 -40.37
N GLN A 27 16.72 -10.58 -39.09
CA GLN A 27 18.10 -10.77 -38.65
C GLN A 27 18.12 -11.63 -37.37
N PRO A 28 19.15 -12.49 -37.21
CA PRO A 28 19.36 -13.20 -35.96
C PRO A 28 19.45 -12.24 -34.78
N SER A 29 18.67 -12.50 -33.75
CA SER A 29 18.53 -11.65 -32.55
C SER A 29 18.84 -12.49 -31.30
N PRO A 30 19.55 -11.94 -30.30
CA PRO A 30 19.76 -12.64 -29.03
C PRO A 30 18.41 -12.89 -28.34
N ILE A 31 18.31 -14.03 -27.64
CA ILE A 31 17.09 -14.43 -26.93
C ILE A 31 17.11 -13.83 -25.53
N LEU A 32 16.03 -13.14 -25.13
CA LEU A 32 15.80 -12.73 -23.74
C LEU A 32 14.61 -13.51 -23.17
N TYR A 33 14.87 -14.39 -22.20
CA TYR A 33 13.81 -15.02 -21.41
C TYR A 33 13.41 -14.08 -20.27
N LEU A 34 12.18 -13.57 -20.31
CA LEU A 34 11.65 -12.63 -19.31
C LEU A 34 10.58 -13.32 -18.45
N PHE A 35 10.91 -13.57 -17.17
CA PHE A 35 10.09 -14.32 -16.23
C PHE A 35 9.20 -13.41 -15.36
N ASN A 36 7.97 -13.87 -15.13
CA ASN A 36 6.97 -13.14 -14.38
C ASN A 36 7.15 -13.32 -12.86
N GLY A 37 6.63 -12.37 -12.09
CA GLY A 37 6.47 -12.53 -10.64
C GLY A 37 5.44 -13.59 -10.24
N PHE A 38 5.36 -13.89 -8.94
CA PHE A 38 4.45 -14.89 -8.40
C PHE A 38 2.99 -14.57 -8.74
N ARG A 39 2.29 -15.53 -9.38
CA ARG A 39 0.90 -15.39 -9.87
C ARG A 39 0.67 -14.21 -10.83
N MET A 40 1.71 -13.72 -11.49
CA MET A 40 1.59 -12.66 -12.49
C MET A 40 1.63 -13.21 -13.90
N THR A 41 0.97 -12.50 -14.82
CA THR A 41 0.97 -12.84 -16.24
C THR A 41 2.05 -12.05 -16.98
N SER A 42 2.53 -12.63 -18.08
CA SER A 42 3.48 -12.05 -19.02
C SER A 42 3.03 -10.71 -19.59
N SER A 43 1.71 -10.52 -19.72
CA SER A 43 1.12 -9.26 -20.18
C SER A 43 1.42 -8.08 -19.24
N TYR A 44 1.68 -8.32 -17.95
CA TYR A 44 2.02 -7.24 -17.01
C TYR A 44 3.42 -6.66 -17.23
N TYR A 45 4.26 -7.36 -17.98
CA TYR A 45 5.63 -6.98 -18.33
C TYR A 45 5.78 -6.59 -19.80
N LYS A 46 4.66 -6.33 -20.49
CA LYS A 46 4.64 -5.97 -21.91
C LYS A 46 5.57 -4.80 -22.24
N ALA A 47 5.68 -3.80 -21.36
CA ALA A 47 6.56 -2.65 -21.56
C ALA A 47 8.04 -3.05 -21.69
N TYR A 48 8.55 -3.90 -20.80
CA TYR A 48 9.92 -4.44 -20.88
C TYR A 48 10.12 -5.22 -22.17
N ALA A 49 9.18 -6.13 -22.50
CA ALA A 49 9.30 -6.98 -23.68
C ALA A 49 9.30 -6.15 -24.97
N GLN A 50 8.43 -5.15 -25.09
CA GLN A 50 8.38 -4.26 -26.25
C GLN A 50 9.64 -3.41 -26.36
N ARG A 51 10.12 -2.87 -25.24
CA ARG A 51 11.32 -2.03 -25.22
C ARG A 51 12.59 -2.85 -25.50
N ALA A 52 12.72 -4.06 -24.98
CA ALA A 52 13.82 -4.95 -25.35
C ALA A 52 13.74 -5.38 -26.83
N ALA A 53 12.55 -5.69 -27.33
CA ALA A 53 12.39 -6.00 -28.76
C ALA A 53 12.73 -4.83 -29.67
N SER A 54 12.42 -3.59 -29.28
CA SER A 54 12.84 -2.41 -30.05
C SER A 54 14.35 -2.16 -30.04
N TRP A 55 15.09 -2.90 -29.22
CA TRP A 55 16.56 -2.91 -29.13
C TRP A 55 17.20 -4.14 -29.78
N GLY A 56 16.41 -4.93 -30.52
CA GLY A 56 16.91 -6.09 -31.25
C GLY A 56 16.93 -7.39 -30.46
N TYR A 57 16.27 -7.48 -29.30
CA TYR A 57 16.12 -8.74 -28.57
C TYR A 57 14.87 -9.52 -29.02
N LEU A 58 15.00 -10.83 -29.17
CA LEU A 58 13.85 -11.72 -29.28
C LEU A 58 13.41 -12.10 -27.86
N VAL A 59 12.28 -11.55 -27.39
CA VAL A 59 11.84 -11.74 -26.01
C VAL A 59 10.84 -12.89 -25.93
N VAL A 60 11.14 -13.87 -25.08
CA VAL A 60 10.30 -15.03 -24.80
C VAL A 60 9.76 -14.94 -23.38
N GLN A 61 8.44 -15.01 -23.27
CA GLN A 61 7.71 -15.06 -22.01
C GLN A 61 6.74 -16.24 -22.04
N TYR A 62 6.30 -16.71 -20.89
CA TYR A 62 5.19 -17.64 -20.81
C TYR A 62 4.31 -17.33 -19.60
N ASP A 63 3.09 -17.87 -19.62
CA ASP A 63 2.15 -17.80 -18.50
C ASP A 63 2.03 -19.17 -17.85
N THR A 64 2.11 -19.23 -16.52
CA THR A 64 1.77 -20.44 -15.77
C THR A 64 0.25 -20.50 -15.57
N PRO A 65 -0.40 -21.68 -15.63
CA PRO A 65 -1.83 -21.79 -15.38
C PRO A 65 -2.20 -21.19 -14.01
N PHE A 66 -3.23 -20.34 -13.96
CA PHE A 66 -3.56 -19.54 -12.77
C PHE A 66 -3.80 -20.37 -11.50
N PHE A 67 -4.40 -21.57 -11.65
CA PHE A 67 -4.68 -22.49 -10.55
C PHE A 67 -3.50 -23.39 -10.19
N SER A 68 -2.51 -23.51 -11.06
CA SER A 68 -1.27 -24.20 -10.74
C SER A 68 -0.30 -23.23 -10.08
N LEU A 69 0.22 -23.58 -8.91
CA LEU A 69 1.35 -22.87 -8.30
C LEU A 69 2.59 -23.71 -8.55
N PRO A 70 3.17 -23.68 -9.77
CA PRO A 70 4.37 -24.46 -9.99
C PRO A 70 5.45 -24.01 -9.02
N THR A 71 6.20 -24.98 -8.51
CA THR A 71 7.42 -24.70 -7.76
C THR A 71 8.46 -24.08 -8.67
N VAL A 72 9.47 -23.41 -8.12
CA VAL A 72 10.58 -22.89 -8.95
C VAL A 72 11.28 -24.03 -9.68
N VAL A 73 11.42 -25.19 -9.04
CA VAL A 73 12.02 -26.39 -9.65
C VAL A 73 11.23 -26.85 -10.89
N GLN A 74 9.89 -26.93 -10.79
CA GLN A 74 9.04 -27.32 -11.93
C GLN A 74 9.16 -26.35 -13.11
N GLU A 75 9.34 -25.06 -12.85
CA GLU A 75 9.58 -24.07 -13.92
C GLU A 75 11.00 -24.14 -14.48
N MET A 76 12.00 -24.52 -13.67
CA MET A 76 13.36 -24.76 -14.17
C MET A 76 13.38 -25.94 -15.14
N ASP A 77 12.65 -27.02 -14.85
CA ASP A 77 12.55 -28.20 -15.72
C ASP A 77 11.88 -27.91 -17.08
N VAL A 78 11.07 -26.86 -17.15
CA VAL A 78 10.43 -26.38 -18.38
C VAL A 78 11.43 -25.70 -19.33
N HIS A 79 12.47 -25.06 -18.80
CA HIS A 79 13.34 -24.19 -19.58
C HIS A 79 14.09 -24.90 -20.72
N PRO A 80 14.70 -26.09 -20.55
CA PRO A 80 15.39 -26.77 -21.65
C PRO A 80 14.49 -27.08 -22.84
N ALA A 81 13.25 -27.52 -22.59
CA ALA A 81 12.28 -27.80 -23.64
C ALA A 81 11.80 -26.51 -24.34
N LEU A 82 11.58 -25.43 -23.58
CA LEU A 82 11.25 -24.13 -24.14
C LEU A 82 12.39 -23.60 -25.01
N HIS A 83 13.64 -23.73 -24.56
CA HIS A 83 14.82 -23.31 -25.32
C HIS A 83 14.97 -24.10 -26.62
N ALA A 84 14.86 -25.43 -26.56
CA ALA A 84 14.88 -26.30 -27.73
C ALA A 84 13.76 -25.96 -28.73
N TRP A 85 12.56 -25.64 -28.25
CA TRP A 85 11.45 -25.20 -29.10
C TRP A 85 11.76 -23.88 -29.82
N VAL A 86 12.32 -22.88 -29.12
CA VAL A 86 12.70 -21.59 -29.73
C VAL A 86 13.77 -21.80 -30.81
N GLU A 87 14.79 -22.62 -30.53
CA GLU A 87 15.82 -22.94 -31.53
C GLU A 87 15.24 -23.67 -32.76
N ALA A 88 14.34 -24.62 -32.54
CA ALA A 88 13.70 -25.36 -33.63
C ALA A 88 12.85 -24.42 -34.51
N GLN A 89 12.12 -23.48 -33.91
CA GLN A 89 11.40 -22.43 -34.64
C GLN A 89 12.34 -21.50 -35.41
N GLY A 90 13.53 -21.25 -34.87
CA GLY A 90 14.57 -20.46 -35.53
C GLY A 90 15.17 -21.14 -36.77
N LYS A 91 15.36 -22.46 -36.70
CA LYS A 91 15.97 -23.28 -37.76
C LYS A 91 14.97 -23.68 -38.86
N ALA A 92 13.69 -23.83 -38.52
CA ALA A 92 12.67 -24.22 -39.49
C ALA A 92 12.45 -23.13 -40.55
N ALA A 93 12.51 -23.49 -41.84
CA ALA A 93 12.34 -22.55 -42.96
C ALA A 93 10.96 -21.84 -42.96
N THR A 94 9.93 -22.51 -42.46
CA THR A 94 8.57 -21.99 -42.30
C THR A 94 8.23 -21.72 -40.83
N GLY A 95 9.21 -21.79 -39.93
CA GLY A 95 9.03 -21.54 -38.51
C GLY A 95 8.71 -20.09 -38.24
N LEU A 96 7.96 -19.82 -37.17
CA LEU A 96 7.55 -18.46 -36.79
C LEU A 96 8.77 -17.54 -36.52
N LEU A 97 9.89 -18.15 -36.12
CA LEU A 97 11.13 -17.46 -35.80
C LEU A 97 12.22 -17.70 -36.84
N SER A 98 11.85 -18.17 -38.04
CA SER A 98 12.81 -18.55 -39.09
C SER A 98 13.82 -17.44 -39.37
N GLY A 99 15.11 -17.74 -39.21
CA GLY A 99 16.21 -16.80 -39.42
C GLY A 99 16.31 -15.66 -38.40
N ARG A 100 15.48 -15.65 -37.34
CA ARG A 100 15.46 -14.60 -36.30
C ARG A 100 16.18 -14.98 -35.00
N VAL A 101 16.56 -16.22 -34.82
CA VAL A 101 17.20 -16.70 -33.57
C VAL A 101 18.72 -16.72 -33.73
N ALA A 102 19.43 -15.96 -32.90
CA ALA A 102 20.88 -16.09 -32.75
C ALA A 102 21.17 -17.20 -31.72
N ALA A 103 21.60 -18.37 -32.21
CA ALA A 103 21.92 -19.50 -31.35
C ALA A 103 23.09 -19.18 -30.40
N GLY A 104 23.03 -19.68 -29.16
CA GLY A 104 24.10 -19.53 -28.17
C GLY A 104 24.22 -18.16 -27.49
N THR A 105 23.38 -17.18 -27.86
CA THR A 105 23.33 -15.85 -27.23
C THR A 105 22.00 -15.64 -26.52
N CYS A 106 21.87 -16.20 -25.31
CA CYS A 106 20.70 -16.02 -24.48
C CYS A 106 20.99 -15.15 -23.26
N ALA A 107 19.96 -14.48 -22.79
CA ALA A 107 19.93 -13.79 -21.51
C ALA A 107 18.66 -14.14 -20.74
N THR A 108 18.70 -13.97 -19.43
CA THR A 108 17.53 -14.06 -18.56
C THR A 108 17.26 -12.73 -17.87
N ALA A 109 15.99 -12.42 -17.67
CA ALA A 109 15.57 -11.38 -16.76
C ALA A 109 14.28 -11.77 -16.06
N GLY A 110 13.99 -11.20 -14.90
CA GLY A 110 12.71 -11.49 -14.26
C GLY A 110 12.43 -10.62 -13.05
N HIS A 111 11.14 -10.49 -12.74
CA HIS A 111 10.66 -9.70 -11.60
C HIS A 111 10.26 -10.58 -10.42
N SER A 112 10.58 -10.16 -9.18
CA SER A 112 10.14 -10.88 -7.97
C SER A 112 10.63 -12.34 -7.95
N ARG A 113 9.72 -13.31 -7.79
CA ARG A 113 9.98 -14.75 -8.01
C ARG A 113 10.58 -15.05 -9.38
N GLY A 114 10.22 -14.29 -10.42
CA GLY A 114 10.82 -14.40 -11.75
C GLY A 114 12.31 -14.04 -11.75
N GLY A 115 12.75 -13.12 -10.87
CA GLY A 115 14.17 -12.80 -10.70
C GLY A 115 14.96 -13.95 -10.07
N LYS A 116 14.35 -14.66 -9.10
CA LYS A 116 14.88 -15.92 -8.57
C LYS A 116 15.05 -16.97 -9.67
N LEU A 117 14.01 -17.20 -10.47
CA LEU A 117 14.06 -18.15 -11.59
C LEU A 117 15.10 -17.76 -12.64
N ALA A 118 15.16 -16.48 -13.02
CA ALA A 118 16.15 -15.94 -13.95
C ALA A 118 17.58 -16.22 -13.50
N THR A 119 17.85 -16.05 -12.20
CA THR A 119 19.15 -16.30 -11.58
C THR A 119 19.52 -17.77 -11.64
N LEU A 120 18.62 -18.65 -11.19
CA LEU A 120 18.89 -20.10 -11.15
C LEU A 120 19.15 -20.67 -12.55
N LEU A 121 18.34 -20.27 -13.53
CA LEU A 121 18.55 -20.69 -14.92
C LEU A 121 19.86 -20.15 -15.50
N TYR A 122 20.21 -18.90 -15.22
CA TYR A 122 21.49 -18.33 -15.62
C TYR A 122 22.67 -19.15 -15.08
N LEU A 123 22.64 -19.51 -13.80
CA LEU A 123 23.72 -20.29 -13.18
C LEU A 123 23.77 -21.72 -13.70
N GLN A 124 22.62 -22.37 -13.92
CA GLN A 124 22.53 -23.75 -14.39
C GLN A 124 22.91 -23.90 -15.87
N HIS A 125 22.62 -22.89 -16.69
CA HIS A 125 22.74 -22.97 -18.15
C HIS A 125 23.72 -21.96 -18.76
N ARG A 126 24.83 -21.66 -18.06
CA ARG A 126 25.89 -20.76 -18.53
C ARG A 126 26.49 -21.10 -19.90
N ALA A 127 26.31 -22.34 -20.37
CA ALA A 127 26.69 -22.75 -21.71
C ALA A 127 26.06 -21.86 -22.79
N TYR A 128 24.80 -21.43 -22.63
CA TYR A 128 24.08 -20.59 -23.60
C TYR A 128 23.42 -19.34 -23.00
N ILE A 129 23.24 -19.25 -21.67
CA ILE A 129 22.78 -18.02 -21.00
C ILE A 129 24.01 -17.22 -20.53
N LYS A 130 24.24 -16.08 -21.16
CA LYS A 130 25.46 -15.27 -20.99
C LYS A 130 25.26 -14.03 -20.11
N ALA A 131 24.01 -13.61 -19.91
CA ALA A 131 23.68 -12.44 -19.11
C ALA A 131 22.42 -12.68 -18.27
N CYS A 132 22.37 -12.07 -17.09
CA CYS A 132 21.22 -12.11 -16.20
C CYS A 132 20.92 -10.72 -15.63
N PHE A 133 19.65 -10.32 -15.65
CA PHE A 133 19.19 -9.06 -15.05
C PHE A 133 17.99 -9.26 -14.12
N LEU A 134 18.07 -8.71 -12.91
CA LEU A 134 17.09 -8.94 -11.85
C LEU A 134 16.23 -7.69 -11.62
N ILE A 135 14.92 -7.84 -11.61
CA ILE A 135 13.98 -6.74 -11.33
C ILE A 135 13.36 -7.01 -9.96
N ASP A 136 13.80 -6.27 -8.95
CA ASP A 136 13.44 -6.41 -7.53
C ASP A 136 13.23 -7.88 -7.10
N PRO A 137 14.28 -8.72 -7.21
CA PRO A 137 14.16 -10.16 -7.06
C PRO A 137 13.79 -10.56 -5.62
N VAL A 138 13.11 -11.70 -5.49
CA VAL A 138 12.72 -12.28 -4.19
C VAL A 138 13.02 -13.77 -4.17
N ASP A 139 13.83 -14.18 -3.20
CA ASP A 139 14.36 -15.54 -3.09
C ASP A 139 13.43 -16.46 -2.30
N GLY A 140 12.69 -15.90 -1.35
CA GLY A 140 11.75 -16.65 -0.53
C GLY A 140 10.73 -15.71 0.08
N SER A 141 9.48 -16.15 0.10
CA SER A 141 8.40 -15.48 0.82
C SER A 141 7.66 -16.53 1.65
N SER A 142 6.81 -16.08 2.57
CA SER A 142 5.88 -16.97 3.28
C SER A 142 4.95 -17.77 2.34
N GLN A 143 4.91 -17.41 1.06
CA GLN A 143 4.11 -18.07 0.02
C GLN A 143 4.91 -19.07 -0.83
N SER A 144 6.25 -19.08 -0.72
CA SER A 144 7.10 -20.01 -1.47
C SER A 144 7.32 -21.29 -0.65
N PRO A 145 7.25 -22.48 -1.27
CA PRO A 145 7.61 -23.72 -0.57
C PRO A 145 9.03 -23.65 -0.01
N ALA A 146 9.23 -24.11 1.22
CA ALA A 146 10.55 -24.14 1.87
C ALA A 146 11.59 -25.00 1.10
N SER A 147 11.12 -25.88 0.21
CA SER A 147 11.95 -26.73 -0.63
C SER A 147 12.53 -26.04 -1.87
N ASP A 148 12.08 -24.82 -2.21
CA ASP A 148 12.62 -24.14 -3.39
C ASP A 148 14.08 -23.73 -3.15
N PRO A 149 15.01 -24.00 -4.10
CA PRO A 149 16.42 -23.65 -3.92
C PRO A 149 16.60 -22.13 -3.78
N SER A 150 17.56 -21.70 -2.96
CA SER A 150 17.89 -20.28 -2.79
C SER A 150 18.78 -19.80 -3.96
N ALA A 151 18.26 -18.85 -4.74
CA ALA A 151 18.98 -18.18 -5.80
C ALA A 151 20.05 -17.22 -5.28
N ALA A 152 19.82 -16.54 -4.16
CA ALA A 152 20.84 -15.68 -3.55
C ALA A 152 22.03 -16.51 -3.06
N ALA A 153 21.78 -17.63 -2.37
CA ALA A 153 22.85 -18.53 -1.97
C ALA A 153 23.61 -19.12 -3.16
N ALA A 154 22.91 -19.54 -4.22
CA ALA A 154 23.53 -20.04 -5.45
C ALA A 154 24.36 -18.95 -6.15
N LEU A 155 23.89 -17.71 -6.16
CA LEU A 155 24.58 -16.57 -6.75
C LEU A 155 25.88 -16.25 -6.01
N ALA A 156 25.83 -16.22 -4.68
CA ALA A 156 27.00 -16.02 -3.81
C ALA A 156 28.04 -17.12 -4.02
N ALA A 157 27.61 -18.39 -4.02
CA ALA A 157 28.49 -19.54 -4.24
C ALA A 157 29.18 -19.50 -5.62
N ALA A 158 28.48 -18.99 -6.64
CA ALA A 158 29.01 -18.91 -7.99
C ALA A 158 29.84 -17.64 -8.27
N GLY A 159 29.86 -16.67 -7.34
CA GLY A 159 30.54 -15.37 -7.51
C GLY A 159 30.15 -14.64 -8.80
N ALA A 160 28.90 -14.79 -9.25
CA ALA A 160 28.49 -14.36 -10.58
C ALA A 160 28.13 -12.88 -10.63
N ALA A 161 28.56 -12.19 -11.68
CA ALA A 161 28.11 -10.84 -11.95
C ALA A 161 26.69 -10.83 -12.53
N VAL A 162 25.83 -9.92 -12.05
CA VAL A 162 24.46 -9.68 -12.55
C VAL A 162 24.11 -8.20 -12.54
N GLY A 163 23.18 -7.80 -13.38
CA GLY A 163 22.56 -6.48 -13.33
C GLY A 163 21.27 -6.53 -12.54
N MET A 164 20.89 -5.43 -11.89
CA MET A 164 19.70 -5.39 -11.04
C MET A 164 19.06 -4.00 -11.02
N SER A 165 17.73 -3.97 -10.91
CA SER A 165 16.96 -2.79 -10.52
C SER A 165 16.09 -3.12 -9.31
N SER A 166 16.28 -2.40 -8.21
CA SER A 166 15.64 -2.70 -6.91
C SER A 166 14.62 -1.64 -6.51
N ALA A 167 13.54 -2.04 -5.84
CA ALA A 167 12.68 -1.09 -5.13
C ALA A 167 13.42 -0.52 -3.92
N GLY A 168 13.35 0.80 -3.72
CA GLY A 168 13.86 1.44 -2.52
C GLY A 168 12.94 1.29 -1.32
N ARG A 169 11.64 1.04 -1.53
CA ARG A 169 10.70 0.74 -0.45
C ARG A 169 10.64 -0.76 -0.22
N ILE A 170 11.10 -1.18 0.96
CA ILE A 170 10.99 -2.55 1.45
C ILE A 170 9.62 -2.76 2.09
N GLY A 171 8.99 -3.89 1.79
CA GLY A 171 7.69 -4.26 2.33
C GLY A 171 7.52 -5.77 2.42
N SER A 172 6.27 -6.19 2.66
CA SER A 172 5.87 -7.60 2.78
C SER A 172 6.15 -8.43 1.51
N CYS A 173 6.11 -7.79 0.33
CA CYS A 173 6.33 -8.46 -0.95
C CYS A 173 7.81 -8.59 -1.35
N ASN A 174 8.69 -7.77 -0.79
CA ASN A 174 10.15 -7.79 -1.03
C ASN A 174 10.91 -7.68 0.31
N PRO A 175 10.72 -8.65 1.22
CA PRO A 175 11.26 -8.56 2.57
C PRO A 175 12.78 -8.45 2.58
N ARG A 176 13.34 -7.64 3.49
CA ARG A 176 14.78 -7.35 3.58
C ARG A 176 15.69 -8.58 3.55
N ALA A 177 15.29 -9.64 4.26
CA ALA A 177 16.10 -10.85 4.42
C ALA A 177 16.15 -11.75 3.16
N SER A 178 15.22 -11.60 2.22
CA SER A 178 15.13 -12.46 1.04
C SER A 178 14.77 -11.71 -0.25
N GLY A 179 14.78 -10.38 -0.22
CA GLY A 179 14.53 -9.51 -1.36
C GLY A 179 15.80 -9.05 -2.06
N SER A 180 15.72 -7.92 -2.75
CA SER A 180 16.80 -7.35 -3.58
C SER A 180 18.09 -7.05 -2.81
N LEU A 181 18.01 -6.69 -1.52
CA LEU A 181 19.21 -6.51 -0.68
C LEU A 181 19.99 -7.81 -0.46
N ALA A 182 19.28 -8.93 -0.24
CA ALA A 182 19.91 -10.24 -0.08
C ALA A 182 20.57 -10.69 -1.39
N PHE A 183 19.91 -10.46 -2.53
CA PHE A 183 20.53 -10.69 -3.84
C PHE A 183 21.75 -9.81 -4.06
N TRP A 184 21.68 -8.51 -3.72
CA TRP A 184 22.81 -7.60 -3.91
C TRP A 184 24.05 -8.05 -3.16
N ALA A 185 23.87 -8.41 -1.89
CA ALA A 185 24.93 -8.94 -1.04
C ALA A 185 25.53 -10.26 -1.58
N ALA A 186 24.77 -11.01 -2.37
CA ALA A 186 25.20 -12.25 -3.00
C ALA A 186 25.86 -12.08 -4.38
N THR A 187 25.84 -10.88 -4.96
CA THR A 187 26.38 -10.66 -6.31
C THR A 187 27.91 -10.67 -6.34
N GLY A 188 28.48 -11.13 -7.45
CA GLY A 188 29.93 -11.11 -7.69
C GLY A 188 30.47 -9.75 -8.15
N PRO A 189 31.80 -9.55 -8.15
CA PRO A 189 32.44 -8.34 -8.65
C PRO A 189 32.01 -7.99 -10.09
N GLY A 190 31.84 -6.70 -10.37
CA GLY A 190 31.38 -6.22 -11.67
C GLY A 190 29.85 -6.18 -11.84
N SER A 191 29.10 -6.58 -10.81
CA SER A 191 27.63 -6.43 -10.79
C SER A 191 27.20 -4.97 -10.71
N TRP A 192 25.95 -4.71 -11.13
CA TRP A 192 25.35 -3.39 -11.09
C TRP A 192 23.95 -3.46 -10.46
N ASN A 193 23.67 -2.60 -9.48
CA ASN A 193 22.33 -2.37 -8.95
C ASN A 193 21.88 -0.91 -9.10
N SER A 194 20.70 -0.71 -9.68
CA SER A 194 19.99 0.58 -9.72
C SER A 194 18.84 0.55 -8.72
N VAL A 195 18.89 1.37 -7.66
CA VAL A 195 17.81 1.45 -6.67
C VAL A 195 16.87 2.60 -7.02
N LEU A 196 15.56 2.34 -7.05
CA LEU A 196 14.52 3.36 -7.24
C LEU A 196 13.93 3.74 -5.88
N PRO A 197 14.36 4.85 -5.23
CA PRO A 197 14.14 5.08 -3.80
C PRO A 197 12.68 5.04 -3.35
N ASN A 198 11.78 5.58 -4.19
CA ASN A 198 10.35 5.69 -3.88
C ASN A 198 9.48 4.61 -4.55
N ALA A 199 10.10 3.66 -5.26
CA ALA A 199 9.41 2.53 -5.88
C ALA A 199 9.06 1.48 -4.81
N ASN A 200 7.85 0.91 -4.89
CA ASN A 200 7.48 -0.31 -4.17
C ASN A 200 7.77 -1.55 -5.04
N HIS A 201 7.66 -2.75 -4.47
CA HIS A 201 7.82 -4.00 -5.22
C HIS A 201 6.87 -4.11 -6.42
N ALA A 202 5.62 -3.71 -6.24
CA ALA A 202 4.60 -3.92 -7.26
C ALA A 202 4.75 -3.03 -8.49
N CYS A 203 5.43 -1.89 -8.41
CA CYS A 203 5.44 -0.88 -9.46
C CYS A 203 6.20 -1.30 -10.72
N PHE A 204 6.99 -2.38 -10.63
CA PHE A 204 7.63 -2.99 -11.78
C PHE A 204 6.67 -3.81 -12.66
N ALA A 205 5.40 -3.97 -12.29
CA ALA A 205 4.38 -4.68 -13.10
C ALA A 205 3.19 -3.76 -13.42
N GLN A 206 2.51 -4.01 -14.55
CA GLN A 206 1.35 -3.23 -14.98
C GLN A 206 0.14 -4.14 -15.28
N ALA A 207 -0.76 -4.28 -14.29
CA ALA A 207 -1.88 -5.22 -14.32
C ALA A 207 -3.26 -4.56 -14.57
N GLY A 208 -3.26 -3.31 -15.00
CA GLY A 208 -4.49 -2.51 -15.12
C GLY A 208 -4.91 -1.90 -13.78
N TRP A 209 -5.84 -0.94 -13.81
CA TRP A 209 -6.07 -0.04 -12.67
C TRP A 209 -6.44 -0.76 -11.37
N LEU A 210 -7.36 -1.73 -11.42
CA LEU A 210 -7.89 -2.42 -10.25
C LEU A 210 -6.82 -3.30 -9.59
N LEU A 211 -6.15 -4.14 -10.38
CA LEU A 211 -5.10 -5.02 -9.87
C LEU A 211 -3.86 -4.25 -9.44
N ASN A 212 -3.52 -3.15 -10.12
CA ASN A 212 -2.46 -2.26 -9.66
C ASN A 212 -2.76 -1.72 -8.26
N HIS A 213 -3.99 -1.26 -8.02
CA HIS A 213 -4.40 -0.81 -6.69
C HIS A 213 -4.35 -1.92 -5.64
N ALA A 214 -4.80 -3.13 -5.99
CA ALA A 214 -4.69 -4.29 -5.10
C ALA A 214 -3.21 -4.62 -4.77
N PHE A 215 -2.32 -4.56 -5.75
CA PHE A 215 -0.89 -4.76 -5.52
C PHE A 215 -0.25 -3.63 -4.72
N ASP A 216 -0.66 -2.38 -4.90
CA ASP A 216 -0.19 -1.26 -4.07
C ASP A 216 -0.71 -1.36 -2.63
N LEU A 217 -1.87 -1.97 -2.40
CA LEU A 217 -2.36 -2.25 -1.05
C LEU A 217 -1.54 -3.37 -0.41
N LEU A 218 -1.28 -4.45 -1.16
CA LEU A 218 -0.56 -5.63 -0.65
C LEU A 218 0.93 -5.34 -0.40
N CYS A 219 1.59 -4.64 -1.31
CA CYS A 219 3.03 -4.40 -1.31
C CYS A 219 3.42 -2.99 -0.82
N GLY A 220 2.46 -2.23 -0.27
CA GLY A 220 2.63 -0.82 0.12
C GLY A 220 2.55 0.13 -1.08
N ARG A 221 2.23 1.41 -0.85
CA ARG A 221 2.07 2.41 -1.94
C ARG A 221 3.42 2.89 -2.47
N SER A 222 3.52 3.07 -3.79
CA SER A 222 4.70 3.67 -4.45
C SER A 222 4.58 5.19 -4.48
N GLY A 223 5.71 5.90 -4.34
CA GLY A 223 5.83 7.31 -4.71
C GLY A 223 6.19 7.52 -6.18
N VAL A 224 6.53 6.45 -6.91
CA VAL A 224 6.85 6.46 -8.34
C VAL A 224 5.72 5.81 -9.13
N GLY A 225 5.29 6.46 -10.22
CA GLY A 225 4.33 5.86 -11.15
C GLY A 225 4.89 4.58 -11.79
N ARG A 226 4.03 3.57 -12.01
CA ARG A 226 4.44 2.25 -12.54
C ARG A 226 5.14 2.34 -13.90
N GLU A 227 4.63 3.17 -14.80
CA GLU A 227 5.26 3.40 -16.10
C GLU A 227 6.68 3.97 -15.95
N ALA A 228 6.85 4.98 -15.09
CA ALA A 228 8.17 5.55 -14.80
C ALA A 228 9.11 4.52 -14.17
N ALA A 229 8.63 3.72 -13.21
CA ALA A 229 9.42 2.66 -12.59
C ALA A 229 9.88 1.60 -13.61
N GLN A 230 8.96 1.16 -14.49
CA GLN A 230 9.29 0.21 -15.56
C GLN A 230 10.29 0.80 -16.55
N GLN A 231 10.13 2.06 -16.96
CA GLN A 231 11.09 2.74 -17.83
C GLN A 231 12.47 2.83 -17.17
N LEU A 232 12.53 3.31 -15.93
CA LEU A 232 13.77 3.46 -15.16
C LEU A 232 14.48 2.12 -14.89
N ALA A 233 13.75 1.02 -14.76
CA ALA A 233 14.33 -0.33 -14.64
C ALA A 233 14.75 -0.93 -15.99
N THR A 234 14.07 -0.58 -17.08
CA THR A 234 14.36 -1.12 -18.41
C THR A 234 15.69 -0.61 -18.96
N VAL A 235 16.05 0.64 -18.70
CA VAL A 235 17.30 1.20 -19.24
C VAL A 235 18.56 0.50 -18.71
N PRO A 236 18.77 0.34 -17.39
CA PRO A 236 19.90 -0.43 -16.87
C PRO A 236 19.81 -1.90 -17.29
N MET A 237 18.60 -2.48 -17.43
CA MET A 237 18.43 -3.83 -17.98
C MET A 237 19.06 -3.96 -19.37
N LEU A 238 18.67 -3.10 -20.31
CA LEU A 238 19.16 -3.21 -21.68
C LEU A 238 20.65 -2.88 -21.77
N THR A 239 21.13 -1.92 -20.98
CA THR A 239 22.55 -1.57 -20.94
C THR A 239 23.40 -2.75 -20.44
N TRP A 240 22.99 -3.36 -19.33
CA TRP A 240 23.66 -4.53 -18.77
C TRP A 240 23.66 -5.72 -19.73
N LEU A 241 22.49 -6.03 -20.30
CA LEU A 241 22.34 -7.14 -21.25
C LEU A 241 23.18 -6.93 -22.50
N TRP A 242 23.25 -5.70 -23.02
CA TRP A 242 24.07 -5.36 -24.18
C TRP A 242 25.55 -5.58 -23.89
N ASP A 243 26.06 -4.99 -22.81
CA ASP A 243 27.47 -5.08 -22.42
C ASP A 243 27.87 -6.53 -22.14
N SER A 244 27.08 -7.25 -21.36
CA SER A 244 27.34 -8.66 -21.01
C SER A 244 27.37 -9.58 -22.23
N LEU A 245 26.44 -9.38 -23.18
CA LEU A 245 26.40 -10.17 -24.42
C LEU A 245 27.54 -9.78 -25.36
N SER A 246 27.96 -8.52 -25.38
CA SER A 246 29.09 -8.04 -26.20
C SER A 246 30.42 -8.64 -25.74
N GLN A 247 30.64 -8.75 -24.43
CA GLN A 247 31.89 -9.28 -23.88
C GLN A 247 32.01 -10.79 -24.05
N GLY A 248 30.90 -11.53 -23.95
CA GLY A 248 30.88 -12.98 -24.10
C GLY A 248 30.89 -13.47 -25.55
N ALA A 249 30.50 -12.61 -26.48
CA ALA A 249 30.54 -12.88 -27.91
C ALA A 249 31.93 -12.58 -28.47
N GLY A 250 32.67 -13.61 -28.91
CA GLY A 250 33.73 -13.37 -29.90
C GLY A 250 33.15 -12.55 -31.08
N ALA A 251 33.99 -11.78 -31.78
CA ALA A 251 33.64 -10.71 -32.75
C ALA A 251 32.55 -10.98 -33.83
N ALA A 252 31.95 -12.17 -33.87
CA ALA A 252 30.94 -12.61 -34.82
C ALA A 252 29.47 -12.44 -34.36
N VAL A 253 29.17 -12.08 -33.10
CA VAL A 253 27.78 -11.70 -32.75
C VAL A 253 27.55 -10.28 -33.20
N ILE A 254 26.91 -10.15 -34.36
CA ILE A 254 26.40 -8.89 -34.88
C ILE A 254 25.25 -8.47 -33.96
N LEU A 255 25.59 -7.74 -32.89
CA LEU A 255 24.62 -6.88 -32.24
C LEU A 255 24.10 -5.88 -33.30
N PRO A 256 22.80 -5.54 -33.30
CA PRO A 256 22.15 -4.82 -34.38
C PRO A 256 22.99 -3.61 -34.84
N PRO A 257 23.38 -3.53 -36.12
CA PRO A 257 24.42 -2.61 -36.61
C PRO A 257 23.98 -1.12 -36.68
N THR A 258 22.80 -0.78 -36.16
CA THR A 258 22.16 0.54 -36.40
C THR A 258 21.98 1.41 -35.16
N THR A 259 22.37 0.94 -33.98
CA THR A 259 22.42 1.80 -32.79
C THR A 259 23.86 1.85 -32.33
N GLU A 260 24.47 3.04 -32.41
CA GLU A 260 25.61 3.37 -31.55
C GLU A 260 25.32 2.81 -30.16
N SER A 261 26.32 2.16 -29.55
CA SER A 261 26.18 1.70 -28.18
C SER A 261 25.60 2.87 -27.38
N PRO A 262 24.44 2.71 -26.73
CA PRO A 262 23.87 3.77 -25.90
C PRO A 262 24.66 3.90 -24.60
N ASP A 263 25.63 3.04 -24.36
CA ASP A 263 26.45 2.98 -23.18
C ASP A 263 27.21 4.29 -22.88
N PRO A 264 27.84 5.01 -23.83
CA PRO A 264 28.49 6.29 -23.54
C PRO A 264 27.45 7.35 -23.16
N GLY A 265 26.41 7.54 -23.98
CA GLY A 265 25.37 8.54 -23.72
C GLY A 265 24.53 8.25 -22.47
N PHE A 266 24.30 6.98 -22.16
CA PHE A 266 23.59 6.55 -20.95
C PHE A 266 24.48 6.65 -19.71
N LYS A 267 25.76 6.25 -19.77
CA LYS A 267 26.69 6.43 -18.65
C LYS A 267 26.87 7.90 -18.32
N GLU A 268 27.00 8.76 -19.34
CA GLU A 268 27.04 10.22 -19.17
C GLU A 268 25.73 10.78 -18.62
N TRP A 269 24.58 10.37 -19.15
CA TRP A 269 23.27 10.79 -18.64
C TRP A 269 23.02 10.33 -17.20
N TYR A 270 23.35 9.07 -16.88
CA TYR A 270 23.20 8.49 -15.54
C TYR A 270 24.12 9.18 -14.54
N ALA A 271 25.38 9.41 -14.90
CA ALA A 271 26.30 10.21 -14.09
C ALA A 271 25.74 11.62 -13.85
N ALA A 272 25.19 12.26 -14.88
CA ALA A 272 24.54 13.57 -14.74
C ALA A 272 23.29 13.53 -13.86
N GLN A 273 22.47 12.47 -13.91
CA GLN A 273 21.29 12.32 -13.05
C GLN A 273 21.67 12.08 -11.58
N VAL A 274 22.68 11.24 -11.32
CA VAL A 274 23.22 11.02 -9.97
C VAL A 274 23.77 12.33 -9.38
N GLU A 275 24.40 13.18 -10.19
CA GLU A 275 24.85 14.52 -9.77
C GLU A 275 23.70 15.53 -9.58
N SER A 276 22.62 15.42 -10.36
CA SER A 276 21.52 16.39 -10.37
C SER A 276 20.66 16.43 -9.09
N GLY A 277 20.71 15.38 -8.26
CA GLY A 277 19.92 15.25 -7.02
C GLY A 277 20.73 15.46 -5.74
N SER A 278 21.70 16.36 -5.73
CA SER A 278 22.60 16.57 -4.60
C SER A 278 21.85 17.07 -3.35
N LYS A 279 21.80 16.28 -2.27
CA LYS A 279 21.33 16.77 -0.95
C LYS A 279 22.44 17.60 -0.31
N VAL A 280 22.11 18.82 0.11
CA VAL A 280 23.04 19.75 0.75
C VAL A 280 22.47 20.13 2.11
N ARG A 281 23.25 19.93 3.18
CA ARG A 281 22.99 20.51 4.49
C ARG A 281 23.49 21.95 4.48
N LEU A 282 22.59 22.88 4.79
CA LEU A 282 22.89 24.30 4.93
C LEU A 282 22.90 24.63 6.42
N ASP A 283 24.04 25.07 6.92
CA ASP A 283 24.19 25.54 8.30
C ASP A 283 24.36 27.07 8.26
N VAL A 284 23.46 27.78 8.93
CA VAL A 284 23.34 29.24 8.90
C VAL A 284 23.55 29.78 10.31
N THR A 285 24.73 30.33 10.59
CA THR A 285 24.97 31.08 11.81
C THR A 285 24.44 32.50 11.65
N VAL A 286 23.40 32.84 12.41
CA VAL A 286 22.85 34.19 12.50
C VAL A 286 23.74 35.01 13.44
N VAL A 287 24.54 35.92 12.89
CA VAL A 287 25.51 36.69 13.68
C VAL A 287 24.84 37.91 14.31
N SER A 288 24.31 38.81 13.49
CA SER A 288 23.79 40.10 13.98
C SER A 288 22.83 40.77 13.00
N ALA A 289 21.99 41.67 13.49
CA ALA A 289 21.13 42.55 12.69
C ALA A 289 21.31 43.99 13.18
N ALA A 290 21.85 44.86 12.33
CA ALA A 290 22.07 46.28 12.61
C ALA A 290 21.03 47.18 11.92
N GLY A 291 20.78 48.37 12.46
CA GLY A 291 19.82 49.34 11.89
C GLY A 291 18.36 49.09 12.29
N LEU A 292 18.13 48.40 13.41
CA LEU A 292 16.80 48.15 13.95
C LEU A 292 16.27 49.37 14.73
N PRO A 293 14.97 49.72 14.61
CA PRO A 293 14.40 50.88 15.26
C PRO A 293 14.08 50.63 16.74
N GLY A 294 14.81 51.31 17.64
CA GLY A 294 14.50 51.46 19.07
C GLY A 294 14.82 50.27 19.99
N PRO A 295 14.68 50.43 21.32
CA PRO A 295 14.96 49.40 22.31
C PRO A 295 13.81 48.39 22.32
N THR A 296 13.91 47.42 21.43
CA THR A 296 13.06 46.24 21.40
C THR A 296 13.96 45.02 21.35
N SER A 297 13.42 43.84 21.60
CA SER A 297 14.10 42.60 21.28
C SER A 297 13.59 42.08 19.94
N CYS A 298 14.39 41.27 19.26
CA CYS A 298 13.98 40.67 17.98
C CYS A 298 14.50 39.24 17.85
N ARG A 299 13.93 38.51 16.90
CA ARG A 299 14.37 37.17 16.48
C ARG A 299 14.34 37.05 14.96
N VAL A 300 15.12 36.13 14.43
CA VAL A 300 15.17 35.81 13.00
C VAL A 300 14.40 34.52 12.75
N VAL A 301 13.47 34.56 11.80
CA VAL A 301 12.77 33.37 11.29
C VAL A 301 13.35 33.02 9.92
N TRP A 302 13.92 31.84 9.80
CA TRP A 302 14.43 31.27 8.57
C TRP A 302 13.47 30.19 8.08
N ALA A 303 12.83 30.41 6.93
CA ALA A 303 11.76 29.55 6.46
C ALA A 303 11.91 29.17 4.99
N ARG A 304 11.59 27.92 4.68
CA ARG A 304 11.37 27.44 3.32
C ARG A 304 10.16 26.51 3.29
N GLN A 305 9.10 26.96 2.62
CA GLN A 305 7.82 26.24 2.57
C GLN A 305 7.29 25.98 3.99
N SER A 306 7.08 24.72 4.37
CA SER A 306 6.62 24.31 5.70
C SER A 306 7.74 24.22 6.75
N LYS A 307 9.02 24.18 6.34
CA LYS A 307 10.15 24.07 7.26
C LYS A 307 10.53 25.46 7.76
N VAL A 308 10.50 25.65 9.08
CA VAL A 308 10.75 26.93 9.75
C VAL A 308 11.67 26.70 10.92
N GLN A 309 12.75 27.47 11.00
CA GLN A 309 13.62 27.57 12.17
C GLN A 309 13.64 29.02 12.64
N VAL A 310 13.79 29.21 13.96
CA VAL A 310 13.69 30.52 14.59
C VAL A 310 14.82 30.64 15.60
N THR A 311 15.51 31.77 15.61
CA THR A 311 16.51 32.05 16.64
C THR A 311 15.86 32.38 17.98
N ARG A 312 16.62 32.30 19.06
CA ARG A 312 16.24 32.93 20.32
C ARG A 312 16.00 34.44 20.16
N GLN A 313 15.31 35.01 21.13
CA GLN A 313 15.09 36.46 21.19
C GLN A 313 16.36 37.16 21.68
N ALA A 314 16.84 38.16 20.94
CA ALA A 314 18.00 38.98 21.31
C ALA A 314 17.57 40.43 21.52
N SER A 315 18.07 41.05 22.60
CA SER A 315 17.86 42.47 22.88
C SER A 315 18.59 43.34 21.85
N VAL A 316 17.92 44.36 21.33
CA VAL A 316 18.52 45.37 20.46
C VAL A 316 19.20 46.41 21.35
N GLY A 317 20.53 46.53 21.24
CA GLY A 317 21.30 47.53 21.99
C GLY A 317 21.01 48.97 21.54
N GLU A 318 21.56 49.94 22.25
CA GLU A 318 21.39 51.37 21.96
C GLU A 318 21.80 51.77 20.54
N THR A 319 22.75 51.02 19.95
CA THR A 319 23.22 51.20 18.57
C THR A 319 22.26 50.63 17.52
N GLY A 320 21.09 50.11 17.91
CA GLY A 320 20.15 49.47 16.99
C GLY A 320 20.64 48.12 16.47
N THR A 321 21.51 47.43 17.22
CA THR A 321 22.09 46.14 16.84
C THR A 321 21.66 45.03 17.78
N ALA A 322 21.17 43.91 17.23
CA ALA A 322 20.96 42.65 17.94
C ALA A 322 21.97 41.60 17.47
N SER A 323 22.41 40.70 18.36
CA SER A 323 23.36 39.63 18.08
C SER A 323 22.91 38.30 18.67
N TRP A 324 23.06 37.21 17.91
CA TRP A 324 22.61 35.87 18.32
C TRP A 324 23.76 34.88 18.45
N ASN A 325 24.62 34.81 17.43
CA ASN A 325 25.62 33.77 17.23
C ASN A 325 25.03 32.36 17.36
N GLU A 326 23.88 32.16 16.73
CA GLU A 326 23.10 30.93 16.79
C GLU A 326 23.08 30.25 15.42
N GLU A 327 23.29 28.95 15.38
CA GLU A 327 23.31 28.15 14.16
C GLU A 327 21.95 27.52 13.90
N LEU A 328 21.46 27.67 12.67
CA LEU A 328 20.25 27.02 12.18
C LEU A 328 20.64 26.07 11.04
N SER A 329 20.19 24.80 11.07
CA SER A 329 20.56 23.79 10.07
C SER A 329 19.35 23.26 9.31
N GLN A 330 19.42 23.25 7.97
CA GLN A 330 18.38 22.65 7.13
C GLN A 330 18.98 21.89 5.93
N ILE A 331 18.47 20.69 5.68
CA ILE A 331 18.81 19.90 4.47
C ILE A 331 17.88 20.29 3.31
N ALA A 332 18.48 20.55 2.15
CA ALA A 332 17.78 20.84 0.91
C ALA A 332 18.35 20.04 -0.27
N THR A 333 17.47 19.50 -1.11
CA THR A 333 17.87 18.94 -2.42
C THR A 333 18.16 20.10 -3.37
N MET A 334 19.38 20.17 -3.88
CA MET A 334 19.82 21.16 -4.84
C MET A 334 19.93 20.53 -6.23
N GLU A 335 19.30 21.16 -7.21
CA GLU A 335 19.35 20.74 -8.61
C GLU A 335 20.41 21.57 -9.34
N ARG A 336 21.12 20.96 -10.29
CA ARG A 336 22.06 21.67 -11.16
C ARG A 336 21.44 21.87 -12.55
N ASP A 337 21.71 23.01 -13.15
CA ASP A 337 21.40 23.27 -14.56
C ASP A 337 22.36 22.52 -15.50
N ALA A 338 22.12 22.61 -16.80
CA ALA A 338 22.96 21.97 -17.82
C ALA A 338 24.41 22.49 -17.86
N LYS A 339 24.71 23.62 -17.19
CA LYS A 339 26.06 24.18 -17.06
C LYS A 339 26.73 23.80 -15.74
N GLY A 340 26.06 22.97 -14.93
CA GLY A 340 26.51 22.55 -13.61
C GLY A 340 26.28 23.58 -12.50
N ALA A 341 25.63 24.71 -12.76
CA ALA A 341 25.32 25.69 -11.72
C ALA A 341 24.08 25.27 -10.92
N TYR A 342 24.06 25.47 -9.60
CA TYR A 342 22.88 25.16 -8.80
C TYR A 342 21.72 26.11 -9.15
N LEU A 343 20.53 25.53 -9.34
CA LEU A 343 19.30 26.30 -9.53
C LEU A 343 18.94 27.07 -8.25
N PRO A 344 18.36 28.29 -8.37
CA PRO A 344 18.01 29.09 -7.21
C PRO A 344 17.13 28.35 -6.19
N LYS A 345 17.50 28.45 -4.92
CA LYS A 345 16.79 27.89 -3.78
C LYS A 345 16.39 29.00 -2.82
N GLU A 346 15.19 29.54 -3.02
CA GLU A 346 14.68 30.67 -2.26
C GLU A 346 14.28 30.28 -0.82
N TYR A 347 14.81 31.05 0.13
CA TYR A 347 14.45 31.03 1.55
C TYR A 347 13.91 32.40 1.95
N VAL A 348 12.95 32.40 2.86
CA VAL A 348 12.36 33.61 3.42
C VAL A 348 12.98 33.87 4.79
N LEU A 349 13.66 35.00 4.93
CA LEU A 349 14.18 35.51 6.19
C LEU A 349 13.23 36.59 6.70
N LYS A 350 12.72 36.43 7.93
CA LYS A 350 11.88 37.44 8.59
C LYS A 350 12.54 37.92 9.87
N LEU A 351 12.58 39.23 10.05
CA LEU A 351 12.87 39.84 11.34
C LEU A 351 11.55 40.02 12.09
N GLN A 352 11.46 39.47 13.29
CA GLN A 352 10.27 39.55 14.12
C GLN A 352 10.58 40.25 15.44
N CYS A 353 9.70 41.16 15.86
CA CYS A 353 9.76 41.82 17.17
C CYS A 353 8.48 41.51 17.97
N PRO A 354 8.53 41.46 19.31
CA PRO A 354 7.34 41.35 20.14
C PRO A 354 6.32 42.44 19.80
N ASP A 355 5.06 42.04 19.66
CA ASP A 355 3.95 42.94 19.40
C ASP A 355 3.59 43.69 20.68
N ARG A 356 3.64 45.04 20.64
CA ARG A 356 3.26 45.88 21.79
C ARG A 356 1.78 45.72 22.16
N SER A 357 0.93 45.31 21.23
CA SER A 357 -0.51 45.19 21.43
C SER A 357 -0.95 43.84 21.99
N ALA A 358 -0.08 42.83 21.95
CA ALA A 358 -0.41 41.47 22.39
C ALA A 358 0.82 40.77 22.94
N ALA A 359 0.87 40.63 24.27
CA ALA A 359 1.90 39.85 24.95
C ALA A 359 2.00 38.44 24.35
N GLY A 360 3.24 37.97 24.12
CA GLY A 360 3.52 36.66 23.52
C GLY A 360 3.34 36.57 21.99
N LYS A 361 2.85 37.61 21.32
CA LYS A 361 2.78 37.63 19.85
C LYS A 361 4.00 38.35 19.26
N PHE A 362 4.44 37.87 18.10
CA PHE A 362 5.52 38.49 17.34
C PHE A 362 4.99 39.06 16.02
N SER A 363 5.35 40.31 15.75
CA SER A 363 5.05 40.98 14.48
C SER A 363 6.28 40.94 13.58
N THR A 364 6.07 40.71 12.28
CA THR A 364 7.17 40.74 11.31
C THR A 364 7.49 42.19 10.96
N VAL A 365 8.67 42.66 11.38
CA VAL A 365 9.15 44.02 11.12
C VAL A 365 9.96 44.13 9.83
N GLY A 366 10.42 43.01 9.27
CA GLY A 366 11.16 43.00 8.00
C GLY A 366 11.12 41.62 7.36
N LYS A 367 11.14 41.57 6.03
CA LYS A 367 11.12 40.32 5.26
C LYS A 367 12.00 40.44 4.02
N LEU A 368 12.79 39.40 3.75
CA LEU A 368 13.62 39.27 2.55
C LEU A 368 13.55 37.82 2.03
N THR A 369 13.63 37.66 0.72
CA THR A 369 13.87 36.36 0.09
C THR A 369 15.35 36.28 -0.32
N PHE A 370 16.03 35.19 0.03
CA PHE A 370 17.44 34.96 -0.24
C PHE A 370 17.65 33.61 -0.92
N ASP A 371 18.46 33.60 -1.97
CA ASP A 371 18.83 32.38 -2.69
C ASP A 371 20.02 31.68 -2.01
N MET A 372 19.73 30.59 -1.29
CA MET A 372 20.75 29.79 -0.60
C MET A 372 21.61 28.96 -1.56
N ALA A 373 21.19 28.73 -2.81
CA ALA A 373 22.01 28.03 -3.80
C ALA A 373 23.31 28.81 -4.11
N SER A 374 23.26 30.15 -4.00
CA SER A 374 24.43 31.02 -4.16
C SER A 374 25.53 30.83 -3.09
N CYS A 375 25.24 30.07 -2.03
CA CYS A 375 26.20 29.69 -0.99
C CYS A 375 26.80 28.30 -1.22
N VAL A 376 26.24 27.49 -2.14
CA VAL A 376 26.70 26.13 -2.43
C VAL A 376 27.77 26.19 -3.52
N GLY A 377 29.04 26.33 -3.11
CA GLY A 377 30.16 26.37 -4.07
C GLY A 377 31.44 27.04 -3.56
N THR A 378 31.43 27.63 -2.37
CA THR A 378 32.59 28.36 -1.79
C THR A 378 33.71 27.45 -1.23
N GLY A 379 33.73 26.18 -1.61
CA GLY A 379 34.56 25.13 -1.02
C GLY A 379 33.83 24.47 0.17
N SER A 380 33.74 23.13 0.16
CA SER A 380 33.04 22.37 1.20
C SER A 380 33.53 22.76 2.59
N GLY A 381 32.63 23.18 3.47
CA GLY A 381 32.92 23.49 4.88
C GLY A 381 33.42 24.91 5.18
N LYS A 382 33.66 25.78 4.18
CA LYS A 382 33.96 27.20 4.46
C LYS A 382 32.68 28.02 4.53
N ALA A 383 32.40 28.60 5.69
CA ALA A 383 31.26 29.49 5.88
C ALA A 383 31.45 30.80 5.09
N ALA A 384 30.48 31.13 4.25
CA ALA A 384 30.43 32.38 3.50
C ALA A 384 29.67 33.45 4.30
N ARG A 385 30.31 34.60 4.54
CA ARG A 385 29.64 35.75 5.15
C ARG A 385 28.70 36.43 4.17
N LYS A 386 27.46 36.67 4.57
CA LYS A 386 26.43 37.37 3.78
C LYS A 386 25.83 38.51 4.62
N ASP A 387 25.98 39.74 4.14
CA ASP A 387 25.38 40.92 4.74
C ASP A 387 24.13 41.31 3.93
N LEU A 388 22.96 40.93 4.44
CA LEU A 388 21.67 41.02 3.76
C LEU A 388 20.90 42.27 4.18
N ARG A 389 20.45 43.07 3.21
CA ARG A 389 19.65 44.28 3.46
C ARG A 389 18.16 43.95 3.53
N ILE A 390 17.58 44.04 4.72
CA ILE A 390 16.17 43.72 4.97
C ILE A 390 15.37 45.03 5.07
N PRO A 391 14.42 45.29 4.15
CA PRO A 391 13.56 46.44 4.26
C PRO A 391 12.61 46.28 5.45
N LEU A 392 12.56 47.28 6.32
CA LEU A 392 11.69 47.26 7.48
C LEU A 392 10.31 47.84 7.14
N SER A 393 9.27 47.24 7.70
CA SER A 393 7.89 47.69 7.59
C SER A 393 7.68 48.92 8.48
N GLY A 394 7.41 50.07 7.87
CA GLY A 394 7.07 51.32 8.56
C GLY A 394 6.38 52.29 7.61
N ARG A 395 5.55 53.21 8.15
CA ARG A 395 4.84 54.23 7.37
C ARG A 395 5.70 55.44 6.99
N ALA A 396 6.96 55.48 7.41
CA ALA A 396 7.87 56.59 7.06
C ALA A 396 8.18 56.59 5.56
N ALA A 397 8.28 57.78 4.96
CA ALA A 397 8.55 57.97 3.53
C ALA A 397 9.90 57.37 3.08
N ALA A 398 10.88 57.28 4.00
CA ALA A 398 12.08 56.47 3.84
C ALA A 398 11.93 55.21 4.71
N ARG A 399 11.81 54.03 4.08
CA ARG A 399 11.77 52.77 4.82
C ARG A 399 13.16 52.49 5.39
N PRO A 400 13.31 52.37 6.72
CA PRO A 400 14.59 51.99 7.29
C PRO A 400 14.97 50.58 6.80
N VAL A 401 16.27 50.35 6.64
CA VAL A 401 16.82 49.09 6.15
C VAL A 401 17.72 48.52 7.24
N ALA A 402 17.42 47.32 7.72
CA ALA A 402 18.30 46.59 8.60
C ALA A 402 19.33 45.80 7.78
N VAL A 403 20.52 45.58 8.34
CA VAL A 403 21.57 44.73 7.75
C VAL A 403 21.71 43.48 8.61
N LEU A 404 21.27 42.33 8.08
CA LEU A 404 21.38 41.01 8.70
C LEU A 404 22.65 40.31 8.23
N THR A 405 23.56 40.03 9.14
CA THR A 405 24.82 39.32 8.90
C THR A 405 24.64 37.83 9.19
N LEU A 406 24.90 36.99 8.18
CA LEU A 406 24.87 35.53 8.27
C LEU A 406 26.24 34.94 7.94
N LEU A 407 26.60 33.82 8.56
CA LEU A 407 27.64 32.91 8.07
C LEU A 407 26.95 31.64 7.56
N VAL A 408 27.09 31.33 6.28
CA VAL A 408 26.42 30.19 5.65
C VAL A 408 27.44 29.17 5.20
N SER A 409 27.44 27.99 5.80
CA SER A 409 28.18 26.83 5.29
C SER A 409 27.24 25.86 4.58
N ALA A 410 27.77 25.21 3.55
CA ALA A 410 27.07 24.20 2.77
C ALA A 410 27.91 22.92 2.74
N THR A 411 27.31 21.81 3.15
CA THR A 411 27.96 20.50 3.20
C THR A 411 27.15 19.53 2.35
N LEU A 412 27.82 18.88 1.39
CA LEU A 412 27.18 17.83 0.59
C LEU A 412 26.93 16.61 1.48
N VAL A 413 25.69 16.17 1.56
CA VAL A 413 25.31 15.00 2.34
C VAL A 413 25.57 13.76 1.49
N GLN A 414 26.73 13.13 1.67
CA GLN A 414 27.05 11.86 1.02
C GLN A 414 26.48 10.69 1.85
N GLY A 415 25.78 9.76 1.20
CA GLY A 415 25.44 8.46 1.82
C GLY A 415 24.33 8.45 2.87
N MET A 416 23.40 9.43 2.89
CA MET A 416 22.17 9.28 3.68
C MET A 416 21.10 8.54 2.89
N ASP A 417 21.22 7.21 2.95
CA ASP A 417 20.18 6.23 2.65
C ASP A 417 18.94 6.60 3.49
N GLY A 418 17.75 6.57 2.90
CA GLY A 418 16.54 7.19 3.46
C GLY A 418 15.97 6.58 4.76
N GLU A 419 16.74 5.87 5.58
CA GLU A 419 16.28 5.22 6.82
C GLU A 419 16.60 5.99 8.12
N GLU A 420 17.64 6.85 8.19
CA GLU A 420 17.98 7.58 9.44
C GLU A 420 17.23 8.92 9.62
N MET A 421 16.00 9.05 9.08
CA MET A 421 15.22 10.28 9.22
C MET A 421 13.84 9.98 9.81
N GLU A 422 13.82 9.35 10.98
CA GLU A 422 12.82 9.68 11.99
C GLU A 422 13.33 10.95 12.69
N GLU A 423 12.62 12.03 12.44
CA GLU A 423 12.93 13.39 12.87
C GLU A 423 12.88 13.44 14.41
N GLU A 424 14.03 13.55 15.08
CA GLU A 424 14.10 14.01 16.46
C GLU A 424 13.65 15.48 16.49
N GLU A 425 12.35 15.69 16.66
CA GLU A 425 11.79 16.97 17.10
C GLU A 425 12.14 17.15 18.59
N GLU A 426 13.30 17.74 18.88
CA GLU A 426 13.56 18.35 20.19
C GLU A 426 12.64 19.57 20.36
N GLU A 427 11.47 19.35 20.98
CA GLU A 427 10.58 20.42 21.47
C GLU A 427 11.16 21.01 22.77
N ASP A 428 12.06 21.98 22.65
CA ASP A 428 12.49 22.85 23.74
C ASP A 428 11.42 23.93 24.04
N ASP A 429 10.35 23.57 24.76
CA ASP A 429 9.42 24.52 25.39
C ASP A 429 9.81 24.70 26.88
N GLU A 430 10.85 25.48 27.17
CA GLU A 430 11.10 26.06 28.50
C GLU A 430 10.48 27.46 28.61
N ASP A 431 9.25 27.54 29.13
CA ASP A 431 8.65 28.80 29.57
C ASP A 431 9.22 29.22 30.94
N LEU A 432 10.09 30.24 30.88
CA LEU A 432 10.55 31.05 32.00
C LEU A 432 9.47 32.06 32.40
N ALA A 433 8.73 31.76 33.49
CA ALA A 433 7.97 32.77 34.22
C ALA A 433 8.78 33.26 35.42
N SER A 434 9.04 34.57 35.42
CA SER A 434 9.90 35.36 36.31
C SER A 434 9.30 35.63 37.69
N ASP A 435 10.15 35.56 38.71
CA ASP A 435 10.09 36.41 39.90
C ASP A 435 10.11 37.90 39.49
N THR A 436 9.17 38.68 39.99
CA THR A 436 9.45 40.02 40.54
C THR A 436 8.30 40.45 41.46
N SER A 437 8.65 40.65 42.71
CA SER A 437 7.88 41.34 43.72
C SER A 437 7.94 42.86 43.50
N SER A 438 6.83 43.57 43.65
CA SER A 438 6.81 44.85 44.39
C SER A 438 5.39 45.39 44.62
N VAL A 439 5.19 45.64 45.90
CA VAL A 439 4.15 46.35 46.65
C VAL A 439 3.85 47.76 46.12
N HIS A 440 2.57 48.11 45.92
CA HIS A 440 1.92 49.28 46.55
C HIS A 440 0.41 49.27 46.31
N GLY A 441 -0.35 49.44 47.40
CA GLY A 441 -1.81 49.51 47.40
C GLY A 441 -2.34 50.95 47.31
N THR A 442 -3.63 51.08 46.96
CA THR A 442 -4.66 51.87 47.64
C THR A 442 -5.99 51.75 46.86
N THR A 443 -7.09 51.97 47.57
CA THR A 443 -8.46 51.49 47.33
C THR A 443 -9.35 52.56 46.61
N PRO A 444 -10.70 52.52 46.64
CA PRO A 444 -11.52 52.30 45.43
C PRO A 444 -12.54 53.43 45.14
N ALA A 445 -13.12 53.51 43.94
CA ALA A 445 -14.47 54.04 43.72
C ALA A 445 -14.97 53.91 42.26
N ASP A 446 -16.18 53.35 42.16
CA ASP A 446 -17.30 53.75 41.32
C ASP A 446 -17.40 53.55 39.80
N ALA A 447 -18.62 53.08 39.49
CA ALA A 447 -19.48 53.46 38.37
C ALA A 447 -19.64 52.48 37.19
N ARG A 448 -20.74 51.71 37.32
CA ARG A 448 -21.72 51.35 36.27
C ARG A 448 -21.68 52.23 35.02
N ALA A 449 -21.76 51.62 33.84
CA ALA A 449 -22.99 51.64 33.00
C ALA A 449 -22.71 51.08 31.59
N ALA A 450 -23.65 50.28 31.12
CA ALA A 450 -23.75 49.76 29.77
C ALA A 450 -24.00 50.87 28.73
N GLY A 451 -23.49 50.66 27.50
CA GLY A 451 -23.79 51.51 26.36
C GLY A 451 -23.59 50.76 25.05
N ALA A 452 -24.67 50.17 24.54
CA ALA A 452 -24.78 49.60 23.20
C ALA A 452 -24.84 50.72 22.15
N GLY A 453 -24.25 50.47 20.98
CA GLY A 453 -24.37 51.36 19.82
C GLY A 453 -23.63 50.86 18.59
N ARG A 454 -24.22 49.90 17.85
CA ARG A 454 -23.77 49.56 16.49
C ARG A 454 -24.52 50.44 15.50
N GLY A 455 -23.79 51.37 14.87
CA GLY A 455 -24.25 52.15 13.72
C GLY A 455 -23.90 51.47 12.41
N ALA A 456 -24.90 51.29 11.56
CA ALA A 456 -24.78 50.94 10.16
C ALA A 456 -24.16 52.11 9.36
N ARG A 457 -23.36 51.80 8.33
CA ARG A 457 -23.04 52.73 7.25
C ARG A 457 -23.04 52.02 5.90
N ASP A 458 -23.98 52.47 5.08
CA ASP A 458 -24.01 52.38 3.62
C ASP A 458 -22.78 53.04 2.98
N GLY A 459 -22.48 52.61 1.75
CA GLY A 459 -21.48 53.23 0.89
C GLY A 459 -21.50 52.64 -0.51
N SER A 460 -22.45 53.08 -1.33
CA SER A 460 -22.52 52.87 -2.78
C SER A 460 -21.38 53.57 -3.52
N VAL A 461 -20.85 52.96 -4.59
CA VAL A 461 -20.37 53.71 -5.79
C VAL A 461 -20.66 52.88 -7.05
N ALA A 462 -21.26 53.56 -8.02
CA ALA A 462 -21.72 53.09 -9.32
C ALA A 462 -20.63 53.05 -10.40
N ALA A 463 -20.84 52.26 -11.48
CA ALA A 463 -21.09 52.78 -12.83
C ALA A 463 -21.03 51.71 -13.95
N ARG A 464 -22.11 51.64 -14.75
CA ARG A 464 -22.20 51.60 -16.24
C ARG A 464 -21.53 50.44 -17.03
N SER A 465 -22.04 49.89 -18.14
CA SER A 465 -23.24 50.08 -18.99
C SER A 465 -23.16 49.12 -20.20
N GLY A 466 -24.30 48.68 -20.75
CA GLY A 466 -24.47 48.13 -22.12
C GLY A 466 -25.46 46.94 -22.18
N SER A 467 -26.78 47.14 -22.35
CA SER A 467 -27.58 47.16 -23.61
C SER A 467 -27.58 45.83 -24.39
N GLY A 468 -28.68 45.15 -24.75
CA GLY A 468 -30.13 45.43 -24.69
C GLY A 468 -30.93 44.31 -25.41
N LEU A 469 -32.26 44.50 -25.53
CA LEU A 469 -33.34 43.72 -26.22
C LEU A 469 -34.05 42.65 -25.36
N GLU A 470 -35.22 42.96 -24.74
CA GLU A 470 -36.62 42.87 -25.24
C GLU A 470 -37.03 41.44 -25.67
N ALA A 471 -38.14 40.80 -25.26
CA ALA A 471 -39.44 41.11 -24.64
C ALA A 471 -39.85 39.86 -23.80
N GLY A 472 -40.70 39.84 -22.76
CA GLY A 472 -42.07 40.34 -22.61
C GLY A 472 -42.99 39.17 -22.21
N GLY A 473 -43.63 39.23 -21.04
CA GLY A 473 -44.90 38.54 -20.74
C GLY A 473 -44.85 37.20 -19.96
N ASP A 474 -45.28 37.25 -18.71
CA ASP A 474 -45.88 36.18 -17.88
C ASP A 474 -47.09 36.85 -17.16
N PRO A 475 -48.11 36.19 -16.54
CA PRO A 475 -48.42 34.75 -16.43
C PRO A 475 -49.92 34.37 -16.60
N SER A 476 -50.25 33.09 -16.76
CA SER A 476 -51.41 32.45 -16.08
C SER A 476 -51.59 30.94 -16.36
N SER A 477 -51.73 30.18 -15.25
CA SER A 477 -52.50 28.93 -15.05
C SER A 477 -51.96 27.58 -15.56
N PRO A 478 -51.71 26.59 -14.65
CA PRO A 478 -51.34 25.23 -15.02
C PRO A 478 -52.56 24.30 -15.15
N VAL A 479 -52.66 23.62 -16.30
CA VAL A 479 -53.58 22.52 -16.57
C VAL A 479 -53.05 21.23 -15.93
N LYS A 480 -53.84 20.59 -15.06
CA LYS A 480 -53.60 19.24 -14.50
C LYS A 480 -53.66 18.17 -15.60
N ARG A 481 -52.63 17.33 -15.70
CA ARG A 481 -52.66 16.05 -16.43
C ARG A 481 -52.73 14.87 -15.45
N PRO A 482 -53.37 13.75 -15.82
CA PRO A 482 -53.68 12.65 -14.91
C PRO A 482 -52.46 11.79 -14.57
N GLY A 483 -52.46 11.23 -13.36
CA GLY A 483 -51.36 10.46 -12.77
C GLY A 483 -51.05 9.16 -13.51
N SER A 484 -49.76 8.85 -13.62
CA SER A 484 -49.23 7.66 -14.29
C SER A 484 -49.42 6.38 -13.45
N PRO A 485 -49.70 5.22 -14.07
CA PRO A 485 -49.89 3.91 -13.42
C PRO A 485 -48.61 3.31 -12.80
N LEU A 486 -47.48 4.04 -12.84
CA LEU A 486 -46.18 3.57 -12.35
C LEU A 486 -46.14 3.39 -10.83
N LYS A 487 -46.92 4.18 -10.08
CA LYS A 487 -46.89 4.18 -8.61
C LYS A 487 -47.57 2.95 -8.00
N ALA A 488 -48.61 2.43 -8.65
CA ALA A 488 -49.28 1.20 -8.23
C ALA A 488 -48.39 -0.03 -8.47
N ARG A 489 -47.74 -0.10 -9.64
CA ARG A 489 -46.77 -1.18 -9.96
C ARG A 489 -45.57 -1.22 -9.02
N MET A 490 -45.14 -0.06 -8.52
CA MET A 490 -43.98 0.03 -7.62
C MET A 490 -44.32 -0.38 -6.19
N GLU A 491 -45.57 -0.23 -5.75
CA GLU A 491 -46.02 -0.74 -4.44
C GLU A 491 -46.32 -2.25 -4.49
N ASP A 492 -46.87 -2.78 -5.59
CA ASP A 492 -47.01 -4.23 -5.77
C ASP A 492 -45.65 -4.94 -5.72
N LEU A 493 -44.60 -4.33 -6.32
CA LEU A 493 -43.25 -4.89 -6.32
C LEU A 493 -42.61 -4.90 -4.92
N LYS A 494 -42.81 -3.85 -4.13
CA LYS A 494 -42.32 -3.80 -2.73
C LYS A 494 -42.99 -4.89 -1.89
N ASN A 495 -44.29 -5.12 -2.09
CA ASN A 495 -45.04 -6.14 -1.38
C ASN A 495 -44.60 -7.55 -1.77
N SER A 496 -44.26 -7.81 -3.04
CA SER A 496 -43.70 -9.10 -3.47
C SER A 496 -42.30 -9.38 -2.91
N VAL A 497 -41.44 -8.37 -2.81
CA VAL A 497 -40.09 -8.52 -2.22
C VAL A 497 -40.17 -8.76 -0.71
N ALA A 498 -41.08 -8.08 -0.01
CA ALA A 498 -41.32 -8.31 1.41
C ALA A 498 -41.86 -9.73 1.69
N ALA A 499 -42.74 -10.25 0.82
CA ALA A 499 -43.27 -11.61 0.92
C ALA A 499 -42.18 -12.68 0.68
N ALA A 500 -41.29 -12.48 -0.29
CA ALA A 500 -40.16 -13.39 -0.55
C ALA A 500 -39.15 -13.41 0.62
N ALA A 501 -38.89 -12.25 1.24
CA ALA A 501 -38.02 -12.14 2.41
C ALA A 501 -38.65 -12.74 3.71
N ALA A 502 -39.97 -12.87 3.76
CA ALA A 502 -40.67 -13.56 4.84
C ALA A 502 -40.66 -15.09 4.64
N ALA A 503 -40.82 -15.57 3.40
CA ALA A 503 -40.75 -16.98 3.07
C ALA A 503 -39.36 -17.58 3.34
N SER A 504 -38.30 -16.85 3.00
CA SER A 504 -36.91 -17.28 3.27
C SER A 504 -36.57 -17.36 4.77
N ARG A 505 -37.21 -16.53 5.60
CA ARG A 505 -37.07 -16.62 7.08
C ARG A 505 -37.79 -17.83 7.67
N CYS A 506 -38.97 -18.20 7.16
CA CYS A 506 -39.66 -19.42 7.59
C CYS A 506 -38.92 -20.71 7.22
N GLU A 507 -38.13 -20.74 6.13
CA GLU A 507 -37.30 -21.89 5.78
C GLU A 507 -36.05 -22.01 6.68
N ALA A 508 -35.44 -20.88 7.08
CA ALA A 508 -34.32 -20.88 8.01
C ALA A 508 -34.73 -21.34 9.43
N ASP A 509 -35.92 -20.94 9.90
CA ASP A 509 -36.43 -21.35 11.21
C ASP A 509 -36.83 -22.84 11.25
N ARG A 510 -37.22 -23.44 10.11
CA ARG A 510 -37.47 -24.89 10.01
C ARG A 510 -36.20 -25.73 10.03
N ALA A 511 -35.06 -25.19 9.59
CA ALA A 511 -33.79 -25.90 9.61
C ALA A 511 -33.14 -25.93 11.00
N GLY A 512 -33.50 -25.01 11.90
CA GLY A 512 -32.93 -24.91 13.26
C GLY A 512 -33.56 -25.80 14.33
N ALA A 513 -34.77 -26.33 14.12
CA ALA A 513 -35.55 -27.04 15.15
C ALA A 513 -35.31 -28.57 15.22
N GLY A 514 -34.29 -29.10 14.52
CA GLY A 514 -34.09 -30.55 14.35
C GLY A 514 -33.03 -31.23 15.22
N VAL A 515 -32.33 -30.51 16.12
CA VAL A 515 -31.20 -31.07 16.87
C VAL A 515 -31.37 -30.87 18.37
N GLU A 516 -32.31 -31.60 18.97
CA GLU A 516 -32.36 -31.81 20.43
C GLU A 516 -33.25 -33.03 20.76
N CYS A 517 -32.71 -34.25 20.61
CA CYS A 517 -33.16 -35.47 21.32
C CYS A 517 -32.32 -36.69 20.90
N ALA A 518 -31.19 -36.94 21.55
CA ALA A 518 -30.61 -38.28 21.71
C ALA A 518 -29.37 -38.21 22.62
N ALA A 519 -29.57 -38.04 23.93
CA ALA A 519 -28.53 -38.26 24.93
C ALA A 519 -29.13 -39.01 26.12
N ALA A 520 -29.16 -40.35 26.03
CA ALA A 520 -29.26 -41.21 27.19
C ALA A 520 -28.74 -42.62 26.87
N GLY A 521 -27.66 -43.01 27.57
CA GLY A 521 -27.35 -44.39 27.90
C GLY A 521 -26.39 -45.14 26.96
N PHE A 522 -25.13 -45.27 27.35
CA PHE A 522 -24.57 -46.51 27.92
C PHE A 522 -23.09 -46.29 28.29
N GLY A 523 -22.71 -46.74 29.48
CA GLY A 523 -21.41 -46.45 30.08
C GLY A 523 -20.36 -47.57 29.94
N GLY A 524 -19.13 -47.17 30.27
CA GLY A 524 -18.16 -47.97 31.02
C GLY A 524 -17.24 -48.90 30.24
N LEU A 525 -15.94 -48.56 30.17
CA LEU A 525 -14.87 -49.32 30.86
C LEU A 525 -13.50 -48.64 30.69
N ALA A 526 -12.59 -49.01 31.58
CA ALA A 526 -11.56 -48.18 32.18
C ALA A 526 -10.16 -48.25 31.54
N LEU A 527 -9.33 -47.34 32.05
CA LEU A 527 -7.93 -46.98 31.76
C LEU A 527 -6.87 -48.07 32.03
N GLY A 528 -5.72 -47.90 31.36
CA GLY A 528 -4.37 -48.32 31.79
C GLY A 528 -3.53 -48.88 30.63
N ALA A 529 -2.23 -48.62 30.46
CA ALA A 529 -1.24 -47.72 31.03
C ALA A 529 -0.05 -47.69 30.04
N GLU A 530 0.87 -46.74 30.25
CA GLU A 530 2.04 -46.36 29.46
C GLU A 530 3.03 -47.49 29.08
N ALA A 531 3.73 -47.33 27.95
CA ALA A 531 5.18 -47.62 27.82
C ALA A 531 5.78 -47.05 26.51
N ARG A 532 6.93 -46.38 26.64
CA ARG A 532 7.82 -45.88 25.56
C ARG A 532 8.48 -47.02 24.77
N PRO A 533 8.94 -46.81 23.52
CA PRO A 533 9.94 -47.67 22.91
C PRO A 533 11.34 -47.05 22.89
N SER A 534 12.31 -47.91 23.19
CA SER A 534 13.75 -47.72 23.15
C SER A 534 14.36 -47.98 21.77
N THR A 535 15.54 -47.40 21.58
CA THR A 535 16.48 -47.47 20.46
C THR A 535 17.22 -48.82 20.28
N GLY A 536 17.69 -49.09 19.06
CA GLY A 536 18.77 -50.03 18.70
C GLY A 536 18.65 -50.44 17.22
N VAL A 537 19.44 -49.95 16.26
CA VAL A 537 20.85 -50.23 15.90
C VAL A 537 21.15 -51.71 15.61
N GLY A 538 21.56 -52.01 14.36
CA GLY A 538 22.24 -53.24 13.96
C GLY A 538 22.20 -53.52 12.45
N ASP A 539 23.24 -53.11 11.71
CA ASP A 539 23.63 -53.65 10.39
C ASP A 539 24.43 -54.98 10.55
N PRO A 540 25.02 -55.57 9.49
CA PRO A 540 24.46 -56.48 8.47
C PRO A 540 25.23 -57.84 8.53
N PRO A 541 25.17 -58.82 7.57
CA PRO A 541 25.78 -58.72 6.23
C PRO A 541 25.17 -59.66 5.14
N GLY A 542 25.77 -59.71 3.93
CA GLY A 542 25.87 -60.97 3.17
C GLY A 542 25.61 -60.92 1.66
N GLU A 543 26.68 -61.13 0.90
CA GLU A 543 26.81 -61.19 -0.57
C GLU A 543 26.27 -62.47 -1.24
N SER A 544 26.41 -62.47 -2.59
CA SER A 544 26.33 -63.56 -3.57
C SER A 544 24.93 -63.83 -4.15
N GLY A 545 24.71 -63.97 -5.45
CA GLY A 545 25.56 -64.20 -6.62
C GLY A 545 24.79 -65.12 -7.56
N GLY A 546 25.00 -65.01 -8.88
CA GLY A 546 24.68 -66.11 -9.81
C GLY A 546 23.71 -65.80 -10.95
N ALA A 547 24.25 -65.86 -12.17
CA ALA A 547 23.59 -65.72 -13.46
C ALA A 547 22.97 -67.03 -14.00
N SER A 548 22.08 -66.91 -14.99
CA SER A 548 21.96 -67.73 -16.24
C SER A 548 20.50 -67.69 -16.73
N ALA A 549 20.19 -67.14 -17.90
CA ALA A 549 20.30 -67.69 -19.26
C ALA A 549 19.19 -68.71 -19.62
N GLY A 550 18.41 -68.41 -20.67
CA GLY A 550 17.60 -69.38 -21.42
C GLY A 550 16.24 -68.88 -21.92
N GLY A 551 16.13 -68.49 -23.20
CA GLY A 551 14.86 -68.57 -23.96
C GLY A 551 14.72 -69.94 -24.64
N PRO A 552 13.90 -70.14 -25.70
CA PRO A 552 12.63 -69.50 -26.09
C PRO A 552 11.51 -70.50 -26.55
N GLY A 553 10.25 -70.02 -26.58
CA GLY A 553 9.12 -70.47 -27.45
C GLY A 553 8.36 -71.77 -27.06
N PRO A 554 7.28 -72.16 -27.77
CA PRO A 554 6.23 -71.43 -28.50
C PRO A 554 4.79 -71.74 -27.96
N GLY A 555 3.72 -71.13 -28.53
CA GLY A 555 2.30 -71.37 -28.21
C GLY A 555 1.79 -72.80 -28.51
N PRO A 556 0.48 -73.15 -28.39
CA PRO A 556 -0.67 -72.36 -28.85
C PRO A 556 -2.05 -72.57 -28.13
N GLN A 557 -3.07 -71.87 -28.64
CA GLN A 557 -4.51 -72.20 -28.71
C GLN A 557 -5.43 -72.14 -27.46
N ALA A 558 -6.55 -71.42 -27.69
CA ALA A 558 -7.73 -71.24 -26.84
C ALA A 558 -8.59 -72.52 -26.72
N PRO A 559 -9.60 -72.57 -25.82
CA PRO A 559 -10.93 -72.07 -26.22
C PRO A 559 -11.77 -71.40 -25.11
N CYS A 560 -12.79 -70.69 -25.58
CA CYS A 560 -13.86 -70.03 -24.85
C CYS A 560 -14.71 -70.96 -23.99
N ALA A 561 -15.19 -70.48 -22.84
CA ALA A 561 -16.50 -70.84 -22.29
C ALA A 561 -17.02 -69.76 -21.33
N HIS A 562 -18.29 -69.40 -21.53
CA HIS A 562 -19.11 -68.44 -20.80
C HIS A 562 -19.43 -68.89 -19.37
N HIS A 563 -19.42 -67.95 -18.41
CA HIS A 563 -20.49 -67.86 -17.41
C HIS A 563 -20.70 -66.42 -16.96
N ALA A 564 -21.94 -65.96 -17.16
CA ALA A 564 -22.45 -64.67 -16.72
C ALA A 564 -22.75 -64.70 -15.21
N ALA A 565 -22.28 -63.68 -14.49
CA ALA A 565 -22.82 -63.30 -13.20
C ALA A 565 -22.97 -61.77 -13.19
N SER A 566 -24.22 -61.33 -13.27
CA SER A 566 -24.66 -59.94 -13.16
C SER A 566 -24.48 -59.46 -11.73
N GLY A 567 -23.49 -58.60 -11.50
CA GLY A 567 -23.38 -57.75 -10.32
C GLY A 567 -23.34 -56.30 -10.78
N VAL A 568 -24.43 -55.55 -10.55
CA VAL A 568 -24.46 -54.10 -10.74
C VAL A 568 -23.53 -53.50 -9.68
N GLY A 569 -22.34 -53.08 -10.10
CA GLY A 569 -21.42 -52.32 -9.25
C GLY A 569 -21.99 -50.93 -8.97
N PRO A 570 -21.73 -50.35 -7.78
CA PRO A 570 -22.22 -49.03 -7.43
C PRO A 570 -21.68 -47.97 -8.41
N ASP A 571 -22.53 -47.01 -8.72
CA ASP A 571 -22.25 -45.91 -9.64
C ASP A 571 -20.98 -45.16 -9.19
N PRO A 572 -19.94 -45.05 -10.05
CA PRO A 572 -18.69 -44.37 -9.70
C PRO A 572 -18.89 -42.89 -9.32
N SER A 573 -20.03 -42.28 -9.70
CA SER A 573 -20.37 -40.93 -9.26
C SER A 573 -20.67 -40.84 -7.76
N GLU A 574 -21.22 -41.88 -7.14
CA GLU A 574 -21.61 -41.86 -5.72
C GLU A 574 -20.40 -42.01 -4.78
N ALA A 575 -19.40 -42.80 -5.19
CA ALA A 575 -18.12 -42.91 -4.48
C ALA A 575 -17.35 -41.58 -4.51
N ILE A 576 -17.34 -40.89 -5.65
CA ILE A 576 -16.70 -39.57 -5.80
C ILE A 576 -17.44 -38.51 -4.96
N ILE A 577 -18.77 -38.53 -4.95
CA ILE A 577 -19.58 -37.59 -4.16
C ILE A 577 -19.39 -37.84 -2.65
N SER A 578 -19.29 -39.09 -2.22
CA SER A 578 -19.06 -39.39 -0.80
C SER A 578 -17.67 -38.94 -0.33
N GLU A 579 -16.63 -39.11 -1.14
CA GLU A 579 -15.29 -38.63 -0.81
C GLU A 579 -15.21 -37.09 -0.81
N LEU A 580 -15.90 -36.41 -1.71
CA LEU A 580 -15.98 -34.94 -1.71
C LEU A 580 -16.69 -34.40 -0.46
N ARG A 581 -17.75 -35.06 0.02
CA ARG A 581 -18.42 -34.70 1.28
C ARG A 581 -17.51 -34.87 2.49
N LEU A 582 -16.72 -35.94 2.52
CA LEU A 582 -15.79 -36.22 3.62
C LEU A 582 -14.65 -35.20 3.67
N ARG A 583 -14.15 -34.77 2.50
CA ARG A 583 -13.15 -33.70 2.39
C ARG A 583 -13.69 -32.32 2.79
N LEU A 584 -14.96 -32.03 2.46
CA LEU A 584 -15.62 -30.79 2.85
C LEU A 584 -15.79 -30.71 4.38
N GLN A 585 -16.28 -31.78 5.02
CA GLN A 585 -16.42 -31.83 6.49
C GLN A 585 -15.06 -31.69 7.20
N ALA A 586 -14.00 -32.29 6.67
CA ALA A 586 -12.66 -32.13 7.23
C ALA A 586 -12.11 -30.70 7.07
N ALA A 587 -12.49 -29.98 6.01
CA ALA A 587 -12.11 -28.58 5.80
C ALA A 587 -12.86 -27.63 6.75
N GLU A 588 -14.17 -27.86 6.93
CA GLU A 588 -15.00 -27.09 7.88
C GLU A 588 -14.52 -27.26 9.32
N ALA A 589 -14.15 -28.49 9.72
CA ALA A 589 -13.57 -28.75 11.05
C ALA A 589 -12.23 -28.02 11.27
N ARG A 590 -11.39 -27.91 10.24
CA ARG A 590 -10.11 -27.17 10.31
C ARG A 590 -10.32 -25.66 10.35
N ALA A 591 -11.31 -25.14 9.61
CA ALA A 591 -11.66 -23.73 9.65
C ALA A 591 -12.20 -23.32 11.03
N SER A 592 -13.09 -24.13 11.61
CA SER A 592 -13.59 -23.91 12.96
C SER A 592 -12.49 -23.99 14.03
N ALA A 593 -11.54 -24.93 13.90
CA ALA A 593 -10.39 -25.02 14.79
C ALA A 593 -9.42 -23.81 14.64
N ALA A 594 -9.27 -23.27 13.43
CA ALA A 594 -8.46 -22.08 13.18
C ALA A 594 -9.12 -20.80 13.70
N GLU A 595 -10.44 -20.66 13.60
CA GLU A 595 -11.20 -19.57 14.24
C GLU A 595 -11.09 -19.64 15.77
N ALA A 596 -11.21 -20.83 16.36
CA ALA A 596 -11.03 -21.02 17.79
C ALA A 596 -9.60 -20.67 18.25
N ALA A 597 -8.58 -21.03 17.45
CA ALA A 597 -7.18 -20.68 17.73
C ALA A 597 -6.91 -19.18 17.56
N ALA A 598 -7.51 -18.52 16.57
CA ALA A 598 -7.40 -17.08 16.35
C ALA A 598 -8.11 -16.28 17.46
N ALA A 599 -9.28 -16.74 17.92
CA ALA A 599 -9.98 -16.18 19.07
C ALA A 599 -9.17 -16.32 20.37
N ALA A 600 -8.50 -17.47 20.57
CA ALA A 600 -7.62 -17.70 21.71
C ALA A 600 -6.31 -16.89 21.65
N ALA A 601 -5.81 -16.56 20.45
CA ALA A 601 -4.64 -15.70 20.24
C ALA A 601 -4.97 -14.20 20.44
N ALA A 602 -6.15 -13.76 20.02
CA ALA A 602 -6.62 -12.38 20.18
C ALA A 602 -6.87 -11.99 21.65
N ALA A 603 -7.10 -12.96 22.55
CA ALA A 603 -7.30 -12.73 23.98
C ALA A 603 -6.01 -12.46 24.79
N ARG A 604 -4.82 -12.72 24.22
CA ARG A 604 -3.53 -12.64 24.94
C ARG A 604 -2.96 -11.23 25.17
N PRO A 605 -2.98 -10.29 24.22
CA PRO A 605 -2.40 -8.95 24.44
C PRO A 605 -3.24 -8.04 25.36
N GLY A 606 -4.52 -8.37 25.61
CA GLY A 606 -5.38 -7.60 26.52
C GLY A 606 -5.12 -7.86 28.01
N ALA A 607 -4.66 -9.06 28.37
CA ALA A 607 -4.44 -9.44 29.76
C ALA A 607 -3.23 -8.72 30.40
N GLU A 608 -2.19 -8.46 29.60
CA GLU A 608 -0.97 -7.80 30.08
C GLU A 608 -1.17 -6.28 30.22
N ALA A 609 -1.92 -5.66 29.30
CA ALA A 609 -2.33 -4.26 29.40
C ALA A 609 -3.30 -4.02 30.58
N ALA A 610 -4.25 -4.94 30.81
CA ALA A 610 -5.14 -4.89 31.97
C ALA A 610 -4.39 -5.09 33.29
N ALA A 611 -3.40 -5.98 33.33
CA ALA A 611 -2.54 -6.16 34.50
C ALA A 611 -1.65 -4.93 34.77
N GLN A 612 -1.18 -4.24 33.73
CA GLN A 612 -0.44 -2.99 33.84
C GLN A 612 -1.34 -1.85 34.38
N ALA A 613 -2.57 -1.73 33.89
CA ALA A 613 -3.55 -0.75 34.36
C ALA A 613 -3.91 -0.98 35.85
N ALA A 614 -4.14 -2.24 36.26
CA ALA A 614 -4.41 -2.60 37.65
C ALA A 614 -3.23 -2.28 38.59
N ARG A 615 -1.98 -2.41 38.12
CA ARG A 615 -0.78 -2.01 38.89
C ARG A 615 -0.69 -0.50 39.08
N TYR A 616 -1.07 0.29 38.08
CA TYR A 616 -1.12 1.75 38.21
C TYR A 616 -2.23 2.22 39.17
N GLU A 617 -3.41 1.61 39.09
CA GLU A 617 -4.54 1.93 39.97
C GLU A 617 -4.22 1.60 41.44
N ALA A 618 -3.55 0.47 41.70
CA ALA A 618 -3.07 0.09 43.03
C ALA A 618 -2.01 1.08 43.57
N ARG A 619 -1.11 1.57 42.71
CA ARG A 619 -0.08 2.56 43.08
C ARG A 619 -0.70 3.91 43.43
N ILE A 620 -1.70 4.36 42.67
CA ILE A 620 -2.43 5.62 42.94
C ILE A 620 -3.21 5.51 44.26
N SER A 621 -3.87 4.38 44.50
CA SER A 621 -4.59 4.12 45.76
C SER A 621 -3.67 4.14 46.97
N GLN A 622 -2.46 3.57 46.86
CA GLN A 622 -1.45 3.64 47.92
C GLN A 622 -0.96 5.07 48.19
N LEU A 623 -0.79 5.89 47.15
CA LEU A 623 -0.37 7.29 47.32
C LEU A 623 -1.47 8.14 47.96
N LEU A 624 -2.73 7.93 47.59
CA LEU A 624 -3.87 8.60 48.22
C LEU A 624 -4.01 8.22 49.70
N ALA A 625 -3.85 6.94 50.05
CA ALA A 625 -3.84 6.48 51.44
C ALA A 625 -2.69 7.10 52.26
N LEU A 626 -1.52 7.32 51.66
CA LEU A 626 -0.38 8.00 52.28
C LEU A 626 -0.65 9.50 52.51
N VAL A 627 -1.34 10.16 51.59
CA VAL A 627 -1.76 11.57 51.72
C VAL A 627 -2.85 11.72 52.78
N GLU A 628 -3.84 10.83 52.81
CA GLU A 628 -4.88 10.79 53.85
C GLU A 628 -4.30 10.47 55.23
N SER A 629 -3.36 9.52 55.33
CA SER A 629 -2.63 9.23 56.57
C SER A 629 -1.87 10.45 57.09
N ARG A 630 -1.27 11.25 56.19
CA ARG A 630 -0.60 12.51 56.55
C ARG A 630 -1.58 13.61 56.95
N ALA A 631 -2.76 13.65 56.34
CA ALA A 631 -3.82 14.59 56.69
C ALA A 631 -4.47 14.25 58.05
N GLN A 632 -4.60 12.96 58.37
CA GLN A 632 -5.10 12.46 59.65
C GLN A 632 -4.12 12.68 60.80
N GLY A 633 -2.81 12.77 60.52
CA GLY A 633 -1.78 13.19 61.50
C GLY A 633 -1.93 14.63 62.00
N GLY A 634 -2.79 15.45 61.38
CA GLY A 634 -3.14 16.79 61.89
C GLY A 634 -3.87 16.76 63.24
N GLY A 635 -4.57 15.67 63.57
CA GLY A 635 -5.23 15.52 64.87
C GLY A 635 -4.24 15.37 66.03
N GLU A 636 -3.07 14.78 65.79
CA GLU A 636 -1.99 14.66 66.77
C GLU A 636 -1.33 16.02 67.06
N LEU A 637 -1.40 16.94 66.09
CA LEU A 637 -0.94 18.33 66.26
C LEU A 637 -1.95 19.16 67.07
N GLU A 638 -3.25 18.94 66.86
CA GLU A 638 -4.35 19.58 67.59
C GLU A 638 -4.41 19.11 69.05
N GLU A 639 -4.12 17.82 69.30
CA GLU A 639 -4.01 17.25 70.65
C GLU A 639 -2.75 17.75 71.38
N ARG A 640 -1.63 17.95 70.67
CA ARG A 640 -0.42 18.60 71.22
C ARG A 640 -0.62 20.10 71.50
N LEU A 641 -1.51 20.77 70.75
CA LEU A 641 -1.83 22.19 70.96
C LEU A 641 -2.75 22.39 72.16
N LEU A 642 -3.72 21.49 72.38
CA LEU A 642 -4.53 21.45 73.61
C LEU A 642 -3.71 21.08 74.84
N ALA A 643 -2.71 20.21 74.70
CA ALA A 643 -1.74 19.92 75.76
C ALA A 643 -0.80 21.12 76.04
N ALA A 644 -0.38 21.84 74.99
CA ALA A 644 0.42 23.06 75.10
C ALA A 644 -0.37 24.24 75.69
N GLU A 645 -1.67 24.39 75.38
CA GLU A 645 -2.56 25.39 76.00
C GLU A 645 -2.76 25.13 77.51
N ALA A 646 -2.70 23.87 77.95
CA ALA A 646 -2.72 23.51 79.36
C ALA A 646 -1.37 23.77 80.08
N GLU A 647 -0.24 23.72 79.37
CA GLU A 647 1.09 24.09 79.89
C GLU A 647 1.39 25.60 79.79
N ALA A 648 0.75 26.33 78.87
CA ALA A 648 0.99 27.75 78.59
C ALA A 648 0.32 28.72 79.59
N ALA A 649 -0.22 28.24 80.71
CA ALA A 649 -0.68 29.11 81.81
C ALA A 649 0.45 29.89 82.52
N GLY A 650 1.69 29.79 82.04
CA GLY A 650 2.84 30.57 82.51
C GLY A 650 3.89 30.94 81.45
N VAL A 651 3.54 30.91 80.16
CA VAL A 651 4.50 31.17 79.06
C VAL A 651 4.23 32.52 78.38
N ASP A 652 5.34 33.16 77.99
CA ASP A 652 5.47 34.47 77.34
C ASP A 652 4.54 34.68 76.14
N ALA A 653 3.88 35.84 76.06
CA ALA A 653 2.85 36.15 75.06
C ALA A 653 3.37 36.04 73.61
N ASP A 654 4.67 36.28 73.41
CA ASP A 654 5.32 36.19 72.10
C ASP A 654 5.35 34.76 71.53
N ALA A 655 5.35 33.73 72.39
CA ALA A 655 5.31 32.33 71.97
C ALA A 655 3.90 31.91 71.48
N TYR A 656 2.85 32.49 72.06
CA TYR A 656 1.47 32.23 71.66
C TYR A 656 1.16 32.87 70.29
N ASP A 657 1.64 34.08 70.04
CA ASP A 657 1.48 34.76 68.75
C ASP A 657 2.23 34.03 67.63
N ALA A 658 3.41 33.47 67.91
CA ALA A 658 4.14 32.63 66.95
C ALA A 658 3.37 31.35 66.59
N LEU A 659 2.78 30.68 67.59
CA LEU A 659 1.98 29.47 67.37
C LEU A 659 0.68 29.75 66.61
N ALA A 660 0.02 30.88 66.92
CA ALA A 660 -1.18 31.33 66.22
C ALA A 660 -0.90 31.64 64.74
N LEU A 661 0.27 32.23 64.44
CA LEU A 661 0.71 32.50 63.07
C LEU A 661 0.99 31.20 62.29
N GLU A 662 1.64 30.22 62.93
CA GLU A 662 1.87 28.89 62.34
C GLU A 662 0.55 28.16 62.07
N LEU A 663 -0.41 28.23 62.99
CA LEU A 663 -1.74 27.64 62.82
C LEU A 663 -2.50 28.29 61.66
N GLN A 664 -2.47 29.62 61.55
CA GLN A 664 -3.11 30.34 60.45
C GLN A 664 -2.47 30.00 59.09
N TYR A 665 -1.14 29.84 59.06
CA TYR A 665 -0.42 29.37 57.88
C TYR A 665 -0.82 27.92 57.51
N ALA A 666 -0.88 27.02 58.49
CA ALA A 666 -1.30 25.63 58.28
C ALA A 666 -2.74 25.51 57.78
N GLN A 667 -3.67 26.33 58.30
CA GLN A 667 -5.07 26.38 57.85
C GLN A 667 -5.20 26.91 56.42
N THR A 668 -4.45 27.95 56.07
CA THR A 668 -4.42 28.51 54.71
C THR A 668 -3.87 27.50 53.71
N GLU A 669 -2.82 26.76 54.10
CA GLU A 669 -2.24 25.71 53.27
C GLU A 669 -3.18 24.51 53.11
N ALA A 670 -3.88 24.09 54.17
CA ALA A 670 -4.90 23.04 54.10
C ALA A 670 -6.08 23.43 53.20
N ALA A 671 -6.44 24.72 53.13
CA ALA A 671 -7.45 25.22 52.18
C ALA A 671 -6.93 25.20 50.74
N ARG A 672 -5.66 25.57 50.50
CA ARG A 672 -5.01 25.51 49.19
C ARG A 672 -4.95 24.08 48.66
N LEU A 673 -4.50 23.13 49.47
CA LEU A 673 -4.40 21.71 49.12
C LEU A 673 -5.77 21.08 48.83
N ARG A 674 -6.82 21.47 49.59
CA ARG A 674 -8.20 21.05 49.28
C ARG A 674 -8.69 21.57 47.93
N GLY A 675 -8.35 22.81 47.57
CA GLY A 675 -8.65 23.38 46.25
C GLY A 675 -7.92 22.65 45.11
N GLU A 676 -6.67 22.24 45.32
CA GLU A 676 -5.90 21.44 44.35
C GLU A 676 -6.47 20.02 44.19
N SER A 677 -6.87 19.38 45.29
CA SER A 677 -7.52 18.06 45.27
C SER A 677 -8.81 18.08 44.47
N LEU A 678 -9.69 19.06 44.71
CA LEU A 678 -10.95 19.20 43.97
C LEU A 678 -10.73 19.43 42.46
N ALA A 679 -9.68 20.17 42.10
CA ALA A 679 -9.32 20.38 40.71
C ALA A 679 -8.75 19.12 40.04
N LEU A 680 -8.02 18.28 40.78
CA LEU A 680 -7.56 16.97 40.30
C LEU A 680 -8.73 16.00 40.11
N GLU A 681 -9.68 15.97 41.05
CA GLU A 681 -10.91 15.17 40.92
C GLU A 681 -11.72 15.60 39.69
N THR A 682 -11.85 16.90 39.45
CA THR A 682 -12.53 17.44 38.26
C THR A 682 -11.83 16.98 36.98
N MET A 683 -10.51 17.10 36.88
CA MET A 683 -9.76 16.62 35.71
C MET A 683 -9.85 15.11 35.52
N ASN A 684 -9.85 14.32 36.61
CA ASN A 684 -10.01 12.87 36.55
C ASN A 684 -11.40 12.46 36.04
N SER A 685 -12.44 13.22 36.41
CA SER A 685 -13.80 13.01 35.89
C SER A 685 -13.89 13.34 34.39
N GLU A 686 -13.21 14.39 33.92
CA GLU A 686 -13.13 14.74 32.50
C GLU A 686 -12.37 13.68 31.68
N LEU A 687 -11.26 13.16 32.23
CA LEU A 687 -10.49 12.09 31.61
C LEU A 687 -11.33 10.81 31.47
N THR A 688 -12.09 10.46 32.50
CA THR A 688 -12.99 9.30 32.50
C THR A 688 -14.09 9.46 31.44
N ALA A 689 -14.70 10.64 31.34
CA ALA A 689 -15.71 10.95 30.32
C ALA A 689 -15.14 10.89 28.89
N LEU A 690 -13.93 11.40 28.67
CA LEU A 690 -13.24 11.33 27.38
C LEU A 690 -12.87 9.90 26.99
N SER A 691 -12.41 9.10 27.94
CA SER A 691 -12.12 7.68 27.73
C SER A 691 -13.38 6.90 27.29
N ALA A 692 -14.51 7.13 27.95
CA ALA A 692 -15.79 6.55 27.55
C ALA A 692 -16.24 6.99 26.14
N ALA A 693 -16.03 8.26 25.78
CA ALA A 693 -16.32 8.76 24.43
C ALA A 693 -15.42 8.13 23.36
N MET A 694 -14.14 7.89 23.65
CA MET A 694 -13.22 7.18 22.76
C MET A 694 -13.63 5.72 22.55
N ALA A 695 -14.07 5.03 23.60
CA ALA A 695 -14.60 3.67 23.48
C ALA A 695 -15.83 3.62 22.55
N GLY A 696 -16.74 4.60 22.67
CA GLY A 696 -17.90 4.72 21.78
C GLY A 696 -17.54 4.95 20.30
N LEU A 697 -16.59 5.83 20.02
CA LEU A 697 -16.10 6.07 18.65
C LEU A 697 -15.36 4.87 18.07
N THR A 698 -14.64 4.11 18.91
CA THR A 698 -13.97 2.87 18.49
C THR A 698 -15.00 1.83 18.08
N ALA A 699 -16.07 1.65 18.86
CA ALA A 699 -17.16 0.75 18.50
C ALA A 699 -17.89 1.19 17.21
N GLU A 700 -18.09 2.50 17.00
CA GLU A 700 -18.67 3.03 15.74
C GLU A 700 -17.76 2.75 14.54
N ARG A 701 -16.45 2.95 14.68
CA ARG A 701 -15.45 2.61 13.64
C ARG A 701 -15.51 1.13 13.30
N ASP A 702 -15.45 0.25 14.31
CA ASP A 702 -15.42 -1.20 14.10
C ASP A 702 -16.71 -1.68 13.41
N GLY A 703 -17.86 -1.08 13.77
CA GLY A 703 -19.14 -1.31 13.09
C GLY A 703 -19.14 -0.85 11.61
N LEU A 704 -18.54 0.30 11.30
CA LEU A 704 -18.38 0.76 9.92
C LEU A 704 -17.41 -0.12 9.11
N GLU A 705 -16.33 -0.59 9.72
CA GLU A 705 -15.38 -1.52 9.09
C GLU A 705 -16.00 -2.89 8.81
N SER A 706 -16.86 -3.39 9.71
CA SER A 706 -17.64 -4.60 9.45
C SER A 706 -18.56 -4.42 8.25
N ARG A 707 -19.35 -3.32 8.21
CA ARG A 707 -20.24 -3.03 7.09
C ARG A 707 -19.49 -2.84 5.77
N LEU A 708 -18.28 -2.27 5.81
CA LEU A 708 -17.43 -2.14 4.63
C LEU A 708 -17.00 -3.51 4.10
N ARG A 709 -16.57 -4.43 4.99
CA ARG A 709 -16.22 -5.81 4.62
C ARG A 709 -17.40 -6.56 4.00
N ASP A 710 -18.61 -6.38 4.54
CA ASP A 710 -19.82 -6.99 3.98
C ASP A 710 -20.10 -6.49 2.55
N VAL A 711 -20.00 -5.18 2.33
CA VAL A 711 -20.18 -4.57 1.00
C VAL A 711 -19.08 -5.01 0.03
N GLU A 712 -17.82 -5.09 0.47
CA GLU A 712 -16.71 -5.60 -0.35
C GLU A 712 -16.91 -7.07 -0.73
N THR A 713 -17.44 -7.89 0.18
CA THR A 713 -17.79 -9.29 -0.09
C THR A 713 -18.94 -9.40 -1.11
N GLN A 714 -19.99 -8.60 -0.96
CA GLN A 714 -21.09 -8.52 -1.93
C GLN A 714 -20.59 -8.06 -3.31
N PHE A 715 -19.68 -7.08 -3.33
CA PHE A 715 -19.08 -6.57 -4.56
C PHE A 715 -18.23 -7.64 -5.27
N ALA A 716 -17.42 -8.39 -4.52
CA ALA A 716 -16.64 -9.49 -5.06
C ALA A 716 -17.54 -10.59 -5.67
N ALA A 717 -18.64 -10.92 -5.00
CA ALA A 717 -19.63 -11.86 -5.53
C ALA A 717 -20.28 -11.37 -6.83
N GLN A 718 -20.69 -10.09 -6.89
CA GLN A 718 -21.24 -9.49 -8.12
C GLN A 718 -20.21 -9.44 -9.26
N GLN A 719 -18.94 -9.18 -8.96
CA GLN A 719 -17.87 -9.16 -9.95
C GLN A 719 -17.62 -10.56 -10.55
N ALA A 720 -17.72 -11.61 -9.73
CA ALA A 720 -17.65 -12.99 -10.21
C ALA A 720 -18.81 -13.32 -11.16
N VAL A 721 -20.03 -12.87 -10.84
CA VAL A 721 -21.21 -13.02 -11.74
C VAL A 721 -21.01 -12.27 -13.05
N LEU A 722 -20.46 -11.05 -13.02
CA LEU A 722 -20.19 -10.28 -14.23
C LEU A 722 -19.13 -10.94 -15.12
N ALA A 723 -18.07 -11.52 -14.53
CA ALA A 723 -17.06 -12.28 -15.26
C ALA A 723 -17.67 -13.51 -15.94
N LEU A 724 -18.51 -14.27 -15.21
CA LEU A 724 -19.23 -15.41 -15.77
C LEU A 724 -20.15 -15.01 -16.94
N ALA A 725 -20.84 -13.86 -16.83
CA ALA A 725 -21.68 -13.34 -17.89
C ALA A 725 -20.88 -12.94 -19.14
N GLN A 726 -19.66 -12.39 -18.96
CA GLN A 726 -18.76 -12.05 -20.06
C GLN A 726 -18.20 -13.30 -20.77
N ASP A 727 -17.87 -14.33 -20.00
CA ASP A 727 -17.45 -15.62 -20.54
C ASP A 727 -18.59 -16.29 -21.31
N LEU A 728 -19.81 -16.25 -20.78
CA LEU A 728 -21.00 -16.77 -21.46
C LEU A 728 -21.29 -16.00 -22.77
N ALA A 729 -21.22 -14.67 -22.75
CA ALA A 729 -21.40 -13.86 -23.96
C ALA A 729 -20.33 -14.18 -25.03
N SER A 730 -19.09 -14.41 -24.61
CA SER A 730 -18.00 -14.82 -25.50
C SER A 730 -18.23 -16.22 -26.07
N ALA A 731 -18.72 -17.17 -25.25
CA ALA A 731 -19.06 -18.52 -25.68
C ALA A 731 -20.25 -18.53 -26.67
N VAL A 732 -21.27 -17.70 -26.43
CA VAL A 732 -22.41 -17.52 -27.37
C VAL A 732 -21.93 -16.95 -28.70
N THR A 733 -21.01 -15.98 -28.68
CA THR A 733 -20.41 -15.42 -29.91
C THR A 733 -19.63 -16.49 -30.67
N GLY A 734 -18.79 -17.27 -29.99
CA GLY A 734 -18.05 -18.38 -30.61
C GLY A 734 -18.96 -19.49 -31.15
N LEU A 735 -20.09 -19.77 -30.50
CA LEU A 735 -21.09 -20.72 -31.01
C LEU A 735 -21.76 -20.20 -32.28
N ALA A 736 -22.06 -18.90 -32.35
CA ALA A 736 -22.62 -18.28 -33.54
C ALA A 736 -21.64 -18.32 -34.74
N GLU A 737 -20.35 -18.08 -34.51
CA GLU A 737 -19.30 -18.21 -35.52
C GLU A 737 -19.17 -19.66 -36.01
N ALA A 738 -19.13 -20.64 -35.09
CA ALA A 738 -19.09 -22.06 -35.43
C ALA A 738 -20.33 -22.54 -36.22
N GLN A 739 -21.51 -21.99 -35.91
CA GLN A 739 -22.73 -22.25 -36.67
C GLN A 739 -22.67 -21.64 -38.09
N ALA A 740 -22.08 -20.45 -38.24
CA ALA A 740 -21.85 -19.84 -39.55
C ALA A 740 -20.90 -20.68 -40.42
N GLU A 741 -19.78 -21.15 -39.85
CA GLU A 741 -18.84 -22.05 -40.52
C GLU A 741 -19.50 -23.38 -40.93
N ARG A 742 -20.31 -23.96 -40.04
CA ARG A 742 -21.08 -25.18 -40.34
C ARG A 742 -22.06 -24.95 -41.50
N GLY A 743 -22.66 -23.76 -41.59
CA GLY A 743 -23.51 -23.36 -42.71
C GLY A 743 -22.74 -23.27 -44.04
N GLU A 744 -21.52 -22.72 -44.01
CA GLU A 744 -20.65 -22.67 -45.20
C GLU A 744 -20.23 -24.08 -45.64
N LEU A 745 -19.81 -24.93 -44.71
CA LEU A 745 -19.46 -26.32 -44.99
C LEU A 745 -20.63 -27.14 -45.55
N ALA A 746 -21.84 -26.94 -45.02
CA ALA A 746 -23.04 -27.58 -45.54
C ALA A 746 -23.32 -27.15 -47.00
N THR A 747 -23.05 -25.89 -47.34
CA THR A 747 -23.20 -25.35 -48.70
C THR A 747 -22.14 -25.92 -49.64
N ARG A 748 -20.87 -26.00 -49.22
CA ARG A 748 -19.81 -26.65 -50.03
C ARG A 748 -20.10 -28.13 -50.25
N LEU A 749 -20.66 -28.81 -49.24
CA LEU A 749 -20.99 -30.23 -49.32
C LEU A 749 -22.22 -30.49 -50.20
N SER A 750 -23.18 -29.57 -50.26
CA SER A 750 -24.28 -29.65 -51.23
C SER A 750 -23.79 -29.38 -52.66
N GLU A 751 -22.88 -28.43 -52.85
CA GLU A 751 -22.26 -28.13 -54.14
C GLU A 751 -21.43 -29.31 -54.67
N LEU A 752 -20.59 -29.92 -53.83
CA LEU A 752 -19.84 -31.13 -54.17
C LEU A 752 -20.77 -32.30 -54.52
N ARG A 753 -21.87 -32.48 -53.78
CA ARG A 753 -22.88 -33.50 -54.12
C ARG A 753 -23.56 -33.19 -55.45
N ALA A 754 -23.86 -31.94 -55.74
CA ALA A 754 -24.43 -31.53 -57.03
C ALA A 754 -23.46 -31.81 -58.18
N GLN A 755 -22.17 -31.54 -58.01
CA GLN A 755 -21.12 -31.86 -58.99
C GLN A 755 -20.99 -33.37 -59.20
N VAL A 756 -21.01 -34.17 -58.13
CA VAL A 756 -20.97 -35.65 -58.21
C VAL A 756 -22.22 -36.22 -58.88
N THR A 757 -23.39 -35.65 -58.64
CA THR A 757 -24.64 -36.07 -59.31
C THR A 757 -24.65 -35.66 -60.78
N ALA A 758 -24.20 -34.44 -61.11
CA ALA A 758 -24.08 -33.96 -62.50
C ALA A 758 -23.13 -34.84 -63.33
N LEU A 759 -22.04 -35.34 -62.72
CA LEU A 759 -21.13 -36.29 -63.35
C LEU A 759 -21.75 -37.69 -63.55
N ARG A 760 -22.81 -38.05 -62.80
CA ARG A 760 -23.45 -39.36 -62.86
C ARG A 760 -24.64 -39.43 -63.83
N THR A 761 -25.23 -38.31 -64.21
CA THR A 761 -26.46 -38.30 -65.01
C THR A 761 -26.35 -37.34 -66.17
N GLY A 762 -25.68 -37.76 -67.23
CA GLY A 762 -25.87 -37.16 -68.55
C GLY A 762 -27.29 -37.43 -69.07
N ASN A 763 -27.96 -36.34 -69.46
CA ASN A 763 -29.20 -36.21 -70.25
C ASN A 763 -30.45 -37.00 -69.80
N GLU A 764 -31.14 -36.46 -68.78
CA GLU A 764 -32.61 -36.26 -68.63
C GLU A 764 -33.00 -36.00 -67.15
N GLY A 765 -32.08 -36.16 -66.20
CA GLY A 765 -32.30 -35.92 -64.76
C GLY A 765 -32.24 -34.46 -64.28
N GLU A 766 -31.90 -33.51 -65.15
CA GLU A 766 -31.52 -32.13 -64.77
C GLU A 766 -32.69 -31.28 -64.24
N LEU A 767 -33.90 -31.48 -64.78
CA LEU A 767 -35.08 -30.71 -64.37
C LEU A 767 -35.65 -31.16 -63.03
N ARG A 768 -35.62 -32.47 -62.74
CA ARG A 768 -36.15 -33.02 -61.48
C ARG A 768 -35.21 -32.72 -60.30
N GLY A 769 -33.90 -32.75 -60.54
CA GLY A 769 -32.89 -32.36 -59.54
C GLY A 769 -32.94 -30.87 -59.17
N ARG A 770 -33.26 -29.99 -60.12
CA ARG A 770 -33.39 -28.54 -59.86
C ARG A 770 -34.59 -28.21 -58.98
N LEU A 771 -35.71 -28.90 -59.14
CA LEU A 771 -36.92 -28.66 -58.32
C LEU A 771 -36.70 -29.12 -56.86
N GLU A 772 -36.11 -30.31 -56.66
CA GLU A 772 -35.82 -30.84 -55.31
C GLU A 772 -34.68 -30.08 -54.59
N ALA A 773 -33.78 -29.43 -55.34
CA ALA A 773 -32.75 -28.57 -54.77
C ALA A 773 -33.34 -27.24 -54.28
N LEU A 774 -34.21 -26.61 -55.07
CA LEU A 774 -34.92 -25.38 -54.69
C LEU A 774 -35.82 -25.58 -53.46
N GLU A 775 -36.49 -26.72 -53.35
CA GLU A 775 -37.35 -27.05 -52.21
C GLU A 775 -36.54 -27.26 -50.92
N ARG A 776 -35.35 -27.87 -51.02
CA ARG A 776 -34.40 -27.99 -49.90
C ARG A 776 -33.80 -26.66 -49.48
N ASP A 777 -33.44 -25.81 -50.44
CA ASP A 777 -32.86 -24.50 -50.16
C ASP A 777 -33.88 -23.55 -49.51
N LEU A 778 -35.15 -23.63 -49.90
CA LEU A 778 -36.25 -22.87 -49.27
C LEU A 778 -36.53 -23.32 -47.83
N LEU A 779 -36.51 -24.63 -47.55
CA LEU A 779 -36.65 -25.16 -46.19
C LEU A 779 -35.45 -24.79 -45.30
N ALA A 780 -34.24 -24.79 -45.86
CA ALA A 780 -33.02 -24.35 -45.15
C ALA A 780 -32.99 -22.84 -44.89
N ALA A 781 -33.57 -22.03 -45.77
CA ALA A 781 -33.69 -20.58 -45.59
C ALA A 781 -34.73 -20.21 -44.51
N ARG A 782 -35.88 -20.91 -44.47
CA ARG A 782 -36.92 -20.70 -43.46
C ARG A 782 -36.42 -21.03 -42.04
N ASN A 783 -35.73 -22.15 -41.87
CA ASN A 783 -35.17 -22.52 -40.56
C ASN A 783 -34.07 -21.55 -40.07
N ARG A 784 -33.34 -20.88 -40.98
CA ARG A 784 -32.37 -19.84 -40.59
C ARG A 784 -33.03 -18.56 -40.08
N ALA A 785 -34.17 -18.18 -40.65
CA ALA A 785 -34.88 -16.96 -40.23
C ALA A 785 -35.44 -17.09 -38.80
N ASP A 786 -36.02 -18.26 -38.47
CA ASP A 786 -36.58 -18.52 -37.14
C ASP A 786 -35.48 -18.63 -36.07
N VAL A 787 -34.35 -19.26 -36.38
CA VAL A 787 -33.18 -19.34 -35.48
C VAL A 787 -32.57 -17.96 -35.24
N ASN A 788 -32.44 -17.13 -36.29
CA ASN A 788 -31.92 -15.75 -36.16
C ASN A 788 -32.89 -14.81 -35.41
N ALA A 789 -34.17 -15.13 -35.34
CA ALA A 789 -35.13 -14.39 -34.52
C ALA A 789 -34.96 -14.74 -33.04
N LEU A 790 -34.86 -16.04 -32.71
CA LEU A 790 -34.61 -16.52 -31.35
C LEU A 790 -33.26 -16.02 -30.78
N PHE A 791 -32.20 -16.00 -31.59
CA PHE A 791 -30.91 -15.46 -31.14
C PHE A 791 -30.95 -13.96 -30.86
N ARG A 792 -31.72 -13.19 -31.65
CA ARG A 792 -31.88 -11.75 -31.39
C ARG A 792 -32.66 -11.50 -30.11
N GLU A 793 -33.74 -12.27 -29.87
CA GLU A 793 -34.51 -12.16 -28.64
C GLU A 793 -33.66 -12.50 -27.40
N GLU A 794 -32.88 -13.58 -27.43
CA GLU A 794 -32.02 -13.94 -26.29
C GLU A 794 -30.86 -12.95 -26.12
N HIS A 795 -30.27 -12.45 -27.22
CA HIS A 795 -29.25 -11.41 -27.16
C HIS A 795 -29.78 -10.12 -26.52
N ASP A 796 -30.97 -9.67 -26.91
CA ASP A 796 -31.58 -8.45 -26.35
C ASP A 796 -31.97 -8.64 -24.88
N ARG A 797 -32.40 -9.85 -24.49
CA ARG A 797 -32.63 -10.23 -23.09
C ARG A 797 -31.34 -10.15 -22.26
N LEU A 798 -30.26 -10.78 -22.74
CA LEU A 798 -28.95 -10.76 -22.08
C LEU A 798 -28.36 -9.34 -22.00
N ALA A 799 -28.56 -8.52 -23.04
CA ALA A 799 -28.17 -7.11 -23.03
C ALA A 799 -28.94 -6.32 -21.96
N GLY A 800 -30.25 -6.57 -21.80
CA GLY A 800 -31.07 -6.00 -20.74
C GLY A 800 -30.57 -6.38 -19.34
N ASP A 801 -30.32 -7.67 -19.10
CA ASP A 801 -29.81 -8.19 -17.82
C ASP A 801 -28.42 -7.62 -17.48
N LEU A 802 -27.55 -7.46 -18.49
CA LEU A 802 -26.24 -6.85 -18.33
C LEU A 802 -26.33 -5.36 -17.94
N VAL A 803 -27.24 -4.60 -18.57
CA VAL A 803 -27.47 -3.19 -18.22
C VAL A 803 -28.00 -3.07 -16.79
N GLN A 804 -28.96 -3.91 -16.41
CA GLN A 804 -29.52 -3.91 -15.05
C GLN A 804 -28.45 -4.24 -14.00
N THR A 805 -27.60 -5.23 -14.29
CA THR A 805 -26.47 -5.59 -13.41
C THR A 805 -25.48 -4.44 -13.27
N LYS A 806 -25.19 -3.71 -14.35
CA LYS A 806 -24.33 -2.51 -14.31
C LYS A 806 -24.92 -1.37 -13.49
N LEU A 807 -26.23 -1.19 -13.50
CA LEU A 807 -26.90 -0.17 -12.67
C LEU A 807 -26.79 -0.51 -11.18
N VAL A 808 -27.08 -1.76 -10.80
CA VAL A 808 -26.91 -2.23 -9.40
C VAL A 808 -25.44 -2.09 -8.95
N TRP A 809 -24.50 -2.38 -9.84
CA TRP A 809 -23.07 -2.20 -9.58
C TRP A 809 -22.69 -0.73 -9.34
N ALA A 810 -23.25 0.20 -10.12
CA ALA A 810 -23.03 1.63 -9.95
C ALA A 810 -23.60 2.14 -8.60
N GLU A 811 -24.78 1.67 -8.20
CA GLU A 811 -25.38 1.98 -6.90
C GLU A 811 -24.52 1.45 -5.74
N GLY A 812 -23.98 0.24 -5.87
CA GLY A 812 -23.04 -0.34 -4.90
C GLY A 812 -21.75 0.46 -4.76
N GLN A 813 -21.19 0.95 -5.86
CA GLN A 813 -20.01 1.83 -5.86
C GLN A 813 -20.30 3.16 -5.14
N GLU A 814 -21.46 3.76 -5.37
CA GLU A 814 -21.85 4.99 -4.67
C GLU A 814 -21.98 4.75 -3.15
N ALA A 815 -22.59 3.63 -2.73
CA ALA A 815 -22.71 3.25 -1.33
C ALA A 815 -21.33 3.06 -0.66
N LEU A 816 -20.39 2.41 -1.35
CA LEU A 816 -19.03 2.19 -0.88
C LEU A 816 -18.27 3.52 -0.71
N VAL A 817 -18.40 4.45 -1.65
CA VAL A 817 -17.82 5.80 -1.53
C VAL A 817 -18.40 6.56 -0.33
N LYS A 818 -19.73 6.47 -0.10
CA LYS A 818 -20.38 7.09 1.07
C LYS A 818 -19.86 6.51 2.38
N LEU A 819 -19.71 5.18 2.49
CA LEU A 819 -19.16 4.53 3.68
C LEU A 819 -17.70 4.93 3.94
N ARG A 820 -16.85 4.96 2.91
CA ARG A 820 -15.46 5.43 3.05
C ARG A 820 -15.38 6.87 3.55
N ARG A 821 -16.25 7.76 3.06
CA ARG A 821 -16.31 9.14 3.55
C ARG A 821 -16.75 9.22 5.02
N GLN A 822 -17.66 8.35 5.46
CA GLN A 822 -18.05 8.26 6.87
C GLN A 822 -16.90 7.76 7.74
N LEU A 823 -16.15 6.75 7.28
CA LEU A 823 -14.98 6.22 7.99
C LEU A 823 -13.90 7.30 8.18
N VAL A 824 -13.57 8.06 7.14
CA VAL A 824 -12.61 9.18 7.23
C VAL A 824 -13.07 10.23 8.24
N LYS A 825 -14.35 10.60 8.24
CA LYS A 825 -14.90 11.54 9.24
C LYS A 825 -14.82 10.99 10.67
N SER A 826 -14.99 9.68 10.86
CA SER A 826 -14.82 9.04 12.16
C SER A 826 -13.35 9.06 12.61
N GLN A 827 -12.42 8.78 11.70
CA GLN A 827 -10.98 8.87 11.96
C GLN A 827 -10.54 10.30 12.31
N GLU A 828 -11.02 11.32 11.60
CA GLU A 828 -10.75 12.73 11.91
C GLU A 828 -11.25 13.10 13.32
N LYS A 829 -12.44 12.64 13.71
CA LYS A 829 -12.96 12.83 15.07
C LYS A 829 -12.07 12.14 16.09
N SER A 830 -11.68 10.89 15.85
CA SER A 830 -10.79 10.12 16.75
C SER A 830 -9.44 10.83 16.94
N MET A 831 -8.81 11.32 15.87
CA MET A 831 -7.57 12.10 15.96
C MET A 831 -7.75 13.42 16.72
N SER A 832 -8.88 14.11 16.53
CA SER A 832 -9.20 15.32 17.30
C SER A 832 -9.36 15.03 18.80
N PHE A 833 -9.95 13.88 19.15
CA PHE A 833 -10.04 13.43 20.55
C PHE A 833 -8.67 13.05 21.12
N ALA A 834 -7.85 12.31 20.38
CA ALA A 834 -6.49 11.97 20.80
C ALA A 834 -5.66 13.23 21.09
N SER A 835 -5.70 14.24 20.23
CA SER A 835 -5.02 15.52 20.47
C SER A 835 -5.51 16.25 21.72
N LYS A 836 -6.82 16.18 22.03
CA LYS A 836 -7.36 16.74 23.28
C LYS A 836 -6.89 15.96 24.51
N LEU A 837 -6.79 14.64 24.40
CA LEU A 837 -6.27 13.78 25.47
C LEU A 837 -4.81 14.12 25.77
N THR A 838 -3.97 14.21 24.73
CA THR A 838 -2.56 14.62 24.89
C THR A 838 -2.43 15.98 25.56
N ARG A 839 -3.23 16.99 25.16
CA ARG A 839 -3.22 18.31 25.82
C ARG A 839 -3.65 18.25 27.29
N LEU A 840 -4.59 17.38 27.64
CA LEU A 840 -5.00 17.18 29.03
C LEU A 840 -3.91 16.46 29.82
N GLU A 841 -3.27 15.45 29.26
CA GLU A 841 -2.12 14.77 29.87
C GLU A 841 -0.98 15.74 30.12
N THR A 842 -0.59 16.57 29.13
CA THR A 842 0.45 17.60 29.31
C THR A 842 0.11 18.57 30.45
N ARG A 843 -1.16 19.02 30.54
CA ARG A 843 -1.62 19.88 31.65
C ARG A 843 -1.56 19.18 33.00
N LEU A 844 -1.94 17.91 33.06
CA LEU A 844 -1.86 17.10 34.27
C LEU A 844 -0.40 16.94 34.71
N TYR A 845 0.50 16.57 33.79
CA TYR A 845 1.93 16.45 34.06
C TYR A 845 2.57 17.76 34.51
N ALA A 846 2.26 18.88 33.84
CA ALA A 846 2.76 20.20 34.23
C ALA A 846 2.32 20.57 35.66
N ARG A 847 1.06 20.28 36.00
CA ARG A 847 0.53 20.55 37.34
C ARG A 847 1.15 19.67 38.40
N VAL A 848 1.24 18.36 38.17
CA VAL A 848 1.91 17.42 39.08
C VAL A 848 3.38 17.81 39.28
N LYS A 849 4.10 18.17 38.20
CA LYS A 849 5.50 18.62 38.26
C LYS A 849 5.64 19.90 39.08
N SER A 850 4.73 20.87 38.93
CA SER A 850 4.69 22.09 39.76
C SER A 850 4.50 21.75 41.23
N THR A 851 3.49 20.93 41.56
CA THR A 851 3.23 20.52 42.95
C THR A 851 4.42 19.76 43.55
N MET A 852 5.07 18.88 42.78
CA MET A 852 6.28 18.17 43.24
C MET A 852 7.48 19.11 43.45
N LYS A 853 7.64 20.14 42.60
CA LYS A 853 8.68 21.16 42.74
C LYS A 853 8.46 21.97 44.02
N ASP A 854 7.22 22.37 44.29
CA ASP A 854 6.84 23.10 45.51
C ASP A 854 7.07 22.26 46.77
N ILE A 855 6.72 20.98 46.75
CA ILE A 855 7.01 20.05 47.85
C ILE A 855 8.53 19.92 48.07
N ARG A 856 9.32 19.79 47.00
CA ARG A 856 10.78 19.66 47.10
C ARG A 856 11.42 20.93 47.67
N HIS A 857 10.99 22.11 47.20
CA HIS A 857 11.52 23.40 47.66
C HIS A 857 11.24 23.69 49.13
N ARG A 858 10.21 23.04 49.71
CA ARG A 858 9.84 23.18 51.12
C ARG A 858 10.46 22.10 52.01
N ALA A 859 10.86 20.97 51.43
CA ALA A 859 11.56 19.90 52.14
C ALA A 859 13.06 20.20 52.28
N SER A 860 13.62 21.00 51.37
CA SER A 860 14.94 21.65 51.48
C SER A 860 14.84 22.91 52.30
#